data_AF-A0A8W8KEJ8-F1
#
_entry.id   AF-A0A8W8KEJ8-F1
#
_cell.length_a   1.000
_cell.length_b   1.000
_cell.length_c   1.000
_cell.angle_alpha   90.00
_cell.angle_beta   90.00
_cell.angle_gamma   90.00
#
_symmetry.space_group_name_H-M   'P 1'
#
loop_
_entity.id
_entity.type
_entity.pdbx_description
1 polymer ?
#
loop_
_entity_poly.entity_id
_entity_poly.type
_entity_poly.pdbx_seq_one_letter_code
_entity_poly.pdbx_strand_id
1 'polypeptide(L)'
;MGSKPSTVQEQQRSASVPNVTKSHQNGVSGTDTPSSTRNPPKSAAPTGRKPPSYHSRQIPPPKPPKTKKDDIFSLEKYQYVDDYVLNAPPKLLMGSFKELIRYLTAEEDWDDVAKARAIFRWVTAIDVYSLKVDSDPPTHSPLEYFTKIQKNQGNHAHLVSGLCQMAGLPCVIISGMNKSAAYEIGSKCERKQMGAQWNAVYIQDDWRFVDAFWASACVVGKKSSEWTLVDSDGNVTQEDEEESEGETQHRVNEFYFLPDPDQLIWTHFPDEQDWQLLAKPITVKDYETHVYVRERFYYLGINFTPQSEMKCILNTKDGEISLPFSLPPDRSEFFRFKYMLYKNRSADGDQSGADVNLDRFVLFEHTADSLRFALRFPLSGKFKMDIFGLDTRQSDIFDLTCTYLIHCPNAQKNCLPLPDCPPIGWGFGGEAKNAGLEAKSHDGAIIITKDGKVEIKLGAHKDIRLHQLLKNTIVDEATLSKYAVIREENGEFIVDLRLPQGGEYALKLYANEDGEDGEAGNVLNYLIKCNEKNLSNKPFPNITDGFLGKKSIADALGVKALSHKDGKIHSKDGRTRLEFQAKNNMELVCELHSNDPNATKHMKVYPKEVNGKWIFDVDMPIEGEYSVNIFAKKKGDENKRIYNVYSYMIESDGHELENGEENESKDDED
;
A
#
# COMPACT_ATOMS: atom_id res chain seq x y z
N MET A 1 -19.45 16.74 16.78
CA MET A 1 -19.33 17.96 15.95
C MET A 1 -17.86 18.10 15.58
N GLY A 2 -17.48 17.52 14.45
CA GLY A 2 -16.09 17.30 14.07
C GLY A 2 -15.60 18.33 13.05
N SER A 3 -14.55 19.04 13.43
CA SER A 3 -13.81 20.00 12.64
C SER A 3 -13.09 19.31 11.47
N LYS A 4 -13.28 19.83 10.26
CA LYS A 4 -12.56 19.40 9.05
C LYS A 4 -11.07 19.80 9.16
N PRO A 5 -10.10 18.89 8.91
CA PRO A 5 -8.72 19.28 8.71
C PRO A 5 -8.54 19.87 7.31
N SER A 6 -7.80 20.97 7.25
CA SER A 6 -7.48 21.74 6.06
C SER A 6 -6.58 20.96 5.10
N THR A 7 -7.14 20.57 3.95
CA THR A 7 -6.41 20.01 2.81
C THR A 7 -5.55 21.09 2.18
N VAL A 8 -4.22 20.94 2.22
CA VAL A 8 -3.34 21.65 1.30
C VAL A 8 -3.41 20.90 -0.03
N GLN A 9 -4.36 21.30 -0.88
CA GLN A 9 -4.37 20.88 -2.28
C GLN A 9 -3.15 21.51 -2.96
N GLU A 10 -2.21 20.68 -3.38
CA GLU A 10 -1.26 21.06 -4.42
C GLU A 10 -2.06 21.29 -5.71
N GLN A 11 -2.38 22.56 -5.99
CA GLN A 11 -3.00 22.97 -7.24
C GLN A 11 -1.99 22.76 -8.38
N GLN A 12 -1.97 21.58 -8.98
CA GLN A 12 -1.49 21.44 -10.34
C GLN A 12 -2.46 22.21 -11.24
N ARG A 13 -1.96 23.27 -11.88
CA ARG A 13 -2.71 24.08 -12.83
C ARG A 13 -3.20 23.19 -13.97
N SER A 14 -4.50 22.93 -14.04
CA SER A 14 -5.13 22.55 -15.30
C SER A 14 -4.92 23.69 -16.28
N ALA A 15 -4.46 23.38 -17.49
CA ALA A 15 -4.56 24.34 -18.58
C ALA A 15 -6.05 24.65 -18.74
N SER A 16 -6.41 25.93 -18.67
CA SER A 16 -7.76 26.39 -18.98
C SER A 16 -8.13 25.85 -20.36
N VAL A 17 -9.17 24.99 -20.42
CA VAL A 17 -9.77 24.55 -21.68
C VAL A 17 -10.06 25.82 -22.50
N PRO A 18 -9.50 25.98 -23.71
CA PRO A 18 -9.75 27.19 -24.47
C PRO A 18 -11.20 27.18 -24.95
N ASN A 19 -12.07 27.93 -24.26
CA ASN A 19 -13.36 28.36 -24.81
C ASN A 19 -13.07 29.36 -25.92
N VAL A 20 -13.27 28.96 -27.18
CA VAL A 20 -13.06 29.82 -28.34
C VAL A 20 -14.35 30.55 -28.68
N THR A 21 -14.63 31.67 -28.01
CA THR A 21 -15.71 32.60 -28.39
C THR A 21 -15.18 33.78 -29.21
N LYS A 22 -15.87 34.12 -30.29
CA LYS A 22 -15.53 35.23 -31.20
C LYS A 22 -15.58 36.58 -30.47
N SER A 23 -14.54 37.40 -30.64
CA SER A 23 -14.63 38.86 -30.42
C SER A 23 -15.06 39.54 -31.73
N HIS A 24 -16.12 40.34 -31.66
CA HIS A 24 -16.58 41.19 -32.75
C HIS A 24 -15.74 42.48 -32.80
N GLN A 25 -15.17 42.81 -33.97
CA GLN A 25 -14.76 44.18 -34.29
C GLN A 25 -15.68 44.72 -35.39
N ASN A 26 -16.37 45.82 -35.04
CA ASN A 26 -17.14 46.66 -35.96
C ASN A 26 -16.20 47.49 -36.84
N GLY A 27 -16.59 47.66 -38.10
CA GLY A 27 -15.86 48.45 -39.10
C GLY A 27 -16.12 49.95 -39.02
N VAL A 28 -15.25 50.71 -39.70
CA VAL A 28 -15.53 52.04 -40.25
C VAL A 28 -14.83 52.16 -41.62
N SER A 29 -15.52 52.83 -42.53
CA SER A 29 -15.34 52.98 -43.97
C SER A 29 -14.40 54.12 -44.41
N GLY A 30 -13.72 53.92 -45.55
CA GLY A 30 -13.70 54.85 -46.69
C GLY A 30 -12.51 55.82 -46.86
N THR A 31 -11.73 55.67 -47.94
CA THR A 31 -11.71 56.53 -49.17
C THR A 31 -10.36 56.51 -49.92
N ASP A 32 -10.49 56.37 -51.25
CA ASP A 32 -9.73 56.94 -52.38
C ASP A 32 -8.22 56.67 -52.65
N THR A 33 -7.98 56.16 -53.86
CA THR A 33 -6.75 56.06 -54.67
C THR A 33 -6.46 57.38 -55.41
N PRO A 34 -5.23 57.70 -55.93
CA PRO A 34 -4.50 56.88 -56.90
C PRO A 34 -2.95 56.92 -56.95
N SER A 35 -2.43 55.87 -57.61
CA SER A 35 -1.14 55.64 -58.29
C SER A 35 0.07 56.59 -58.10
N SER A 36 1.24 56.00 -57.80
CA SER A 36 2.50 56.39 -58.42
C SER A 36 3.54 55.26 -58.36
N THR A 37 4.10 54.96 -59.52
CA THR A 37 5.23 54.08 -59.80
C THR A 37 6.54 54.57 -59.17
N ARG A 38 7.35 53.66 -58.62
CA ARG A 38 8.83 53.72 -58.62
C ARG A 38 9.44 52.44 -58.01
N ASN A 39 10.17 51.69 -58.82
CA ASN A 39 11.12 50.66 -58.36
C ASN A 39 12.40 51.33 -57.82
N PRO A 40 13.00 50.76 -56.77
CA PRO A 40 14.47 50.81 -56.59
C PRO A 40 15.03 49.39 -56.26
N PRO A 41 16.36 49.18 -56.16
CA PRO A 41 17.07 48.25 -57.02
C PRO A 41 17.40 46.89 -56.39
N LYS A 42 17.80 45.96 -57.26
CA LYS A 42 18.36 44.63 -56.97
C LYS A 42 19.46 44.68 -55.89
N SER A 43 19.30 43.90 -54.83
CA SER A 43 20.39 43.47 -53.95
C SER A 43 20.41 41.94 -53.85
N ALA A 44 21.61 41.42 -53.65
CA ALA A 44 22.06 40.08 -54.02
C ALA A 44 21.32 38.91 -53.31
N ALA A 45 21.15 37.82 -54.06
CA ALA A 45 20.64 36.55 -53.56
C ALA A 45 21.60 35.92 -52.54
N PRO A 46 21.14 35.52 -51.34
CA PRO A 46 21.82 34.50 -50.56
C PRO A 46 21.41 33.14 -51.13
N THR A 47 22.43 32.36 -51.48
CA THR A 47 22.39 30.96 -51.93
C THR A 47 21.30 30.15 -51.21
N GLY A 48 20.32 29.66 -51.97
CA GLY A 48 19.32 28.73 -51.49
C GLY A 48 19.98 27.46 -50.97
N ARG A 49 20.05 27.28 -49.66
CA ARG A 49 20.14 25.94 -49.08
C ARG A 49 18.82 25.26 -49.36
N LYS A 50 18.87 24.18 -50.16
CA LYS A 50 17.72 23.30 -50.38
C LYS A 50 17.14 22.89 -49.00
N PRO A 51 15.81 22.85 -48.84
CA PRO A 51 15.21 22.28 -47.64
C PRO A 51 15.76 20.85 -47.45
N PRO A 52 16.03 20.42 -46.20
CA PRO A 52 16.52 19.07 -45.95
C PRO A 52 15.55 18.07 -46.57
N SER A 53 16.09 17.16 -47.39
CA SER A 53 15.36 16.04 -47.96
C SER A 53 14.94 15.11 -46.81
N TYR A 54 13.65 15.11 -46.47
CA TYR A 54 13.06 14.29 -45.41
C TYR A 54 13.00 12.78 -45.74
N HIS A 55 13.57 12.31 -46.87
CA HIS A 55 13.37 10.95 -47.40
C HIS A 55 14.63 10.09 -47.56
N SER A 56 15.74 10.37 -46.88
CA SER A 56 16.97 9.55 -47.09
C SER A 56 17.73 9.07 -45.86
N ARG A 57 17.23 9.26 -44.64
CA ARG A 57 17.79 8.50 -43.50
C ARG A 57 17.15 7.11 -43.52
N GLN A 58 17.94 6.09 -43.81
CA GLN A 58 17.54 4.71 -43.55
C GLN A 58 17.13 4.63 -42.08
N ILE A 59 15.88 4.23 -41.84
CA ILE A 59 15.35 4.05 -40.49
C ILE A 59 16.20 2.95 -39.82
N PRO A 60 16.78 3.21 -38.63
CA PRO A 60 17.56 2.20 -37.92
C PRO A 60 16.73 0.93 -37.69
N PRO A 61 17.30 -0.28 -37.82
CA PRO A 61 16.55 -1.51 -37.55
C PRO A 61 16.10 -1.56 -36.08
N PRO A 62 14.96 -2.23 -35.78
CA PRO A 62 14.52 -2.45 -34.42
C PRO A 62 15.57 -3.30 -33.66
N LYS A 63 15.92 -2.86 -32.46
CA LYS A 63 16.83 -3.58 -31.55
C LYS A 63 16.47 -3.22 -30.10
N PRO A 64 16.73 -4.12 -29.14
CA PRO A 64 16.56 -3.79 -27.72
C PRO A 64 17.36 -2.54 -27.33
N PRO A 65 16.78 -1.61 -26.56
CA PRO A 65 17.49 -0.44 -26.09
C PRO A 65 18.59 -0.83 -25.08
N LYS A 66 19.68 -0.07 -25.04
CA LYS A 66 20.82 -0.32 -24.15
C LYS A 66 20.63 0.30 -22.76
N THR A 67 19.87 1.37 -22.68
CA THR A 67 19.56 2.10 -21.45
C THR A 67 18.07 1.99 -21.11
N LYS A 68 17.72 2.20 -19.85
CA LYS A 68 16.34 2.30 -19.38
C LYS A 68 15.80 3.72 -19.52
N LYS A 69 14.48 3.87 -19.38
CA LYS A 69 13.80 5.17 -19.28
C LYS A 69 14.48 6.10 -18.27
N ASP A 70 14.70 5.61 -17.06
CA ASP A 70 15.20 6.42 -15.93
C ASP A 70 16.66 6.87 -16.13
N ASP A 71 17.41 6.23 -17.05
CA ASP A 71 18.78 6.65 -17.39
C ASP A 71 18.79 7.91 -18.28
N ILE A 72 17.72 8.15 -19.04
CA ILE A 72 17.68 9.21 -20.07
C ILE A 72 16.64 10.30 -19.77
N PHE A 73 15.64 9.99 -18.94
CA PHE A 73 14.51 10.85 -18.64
C PHE A 73 14.17 10.84 -17.14
N SER A 74 14.04 12.03 -16.55
CA SER A 74 13.33 12.25 -15.29
C SER A 74 12.43 13.47 -15.44
N LEU A 75 11.29 13.49 -14.75
CA LEU A 75 10.35 14.61 -14.85
C LEU A 75 10.99 15.91 -14.37
N GLU A 76 11.78 15.88 -13.28
CA GLU A 76 12.43 17.08 -12.75
C GLU A 76 13.40 17.70 -13.76
N LYS A 77 14.14 16.85 -14.50
CA LYS A 77 15.11 17.32 -15.49
C LYS A 77 14.45 17.99 -16.69
N TYR A 78 13.28 17.52 -17.12
CA TYR A 78 12.57 18.03 -18.30
C TYR A 78 11.36 18.90 -17.96
N GLN A 79 11.17 19.30 -16.70
CA GLN A 79 10.06 20.16 -16.27
C GLN A 79 9.98 21.46 -17.08
N TYR A 80 11.13 22.03 -17.46
CA TYR A 80 11.18 23.23 -18.30
C TYR A 80 10.50 23.04 -19.67
N VAL A 81 10.53 21.82 -20.23
CA VAL A 81 9.85 21.49 -21.49
C VAL A 81 8.34 21.51 -21.27
N ASP A 82 7.88 20.88 -20.19
CA ASP A 82 6.47 20.84 -19.83
C ASP A 82 5.92 22.24 -19.58
N ASP A 83 6.64 23.06 -18.81
CA ASP A 83 6.27 24.44 -18.52
C ASP A 83 6.17 25.27 -19.81
N TYR A 84 7.12 25.11 -20.74
CA TYR A 84 7.07 25.80 -22.02
C TYR A 84 5.88 25.34 -22.87
N VAL A 85 5.68 24.03 -23.01
CA VAL A 85 4.66 23.44 -23.89
C VAL A 85 3.24 23.69 -23.38
N LEU A 86 3.03 23.65 -22.06
CA LEU A 86 1.71 23.93 -21.47
C LEU A 86 1.32 25.40 -21.57
N ASN A 87 2.28 26.30 -21.85
CA ASN A 87 2.03 27.70 -22.17
C ASN A 87 1.85 27.97 -23.68
N ALA A 88 1.69 26.91 -24.49
CA ALA A 88 1.44 27.04 -25.93
C ALA A 88 0.24 27.95 -26.23
N PRO A 89 0.40 28.99 -27.07
CA PRO A 89 -0.71 29.86 -27.45
C PRO A 89 -1.87 29.09 -28.10
N PRO A 90 -3.15 29.32 -27.70
CA PRO A 90 -4.30 28.59 -28.25
C PRO A 90 -4.43 28.66 -29.78
N LYS A 91 -3.93 29.75 -30.39
CA LYS A 91 -3.87 29.91 -31.85
C LYS A 91 -3.11 28.79 -32.57
N LEU A 92 -2.18 28.10 -31.89
CA LEU A 92 -1.44 26.98 -32.47
C LEU A 92 -2.34 25.76 -32.74
N LEU A 93 -3.40 25.58 -31.96
CA LEU A 93 -4.40 24.53 -32.18
C LEU A 93 -5.21 24.79 -33.47
N MET A 94 -5.43 26.06 -33.80
CA MET A 94 -6.17 26.51 -35.00
C MET A 94 -5.25 26.76 -36.22
N GLY A 95 -3.93 26.81 -36.01
CA GLY A 95 -2.93 27.13 -37.03
C GLY A 95 -2.51 25.91 -37.84
N SER A 96 -1.32 25.99 -38.44
CA SER A 96 -0.73 24.88 -39.19
C SER A 96 0.17 23.99 -38.32
N PHE A 97 0.27 22.70 -38.66
CA PHE A 97 1.23 21.79 -38.03
C PHE A 97 2.69 22.29 -38.10
N LYS A 98 3.04 23.07 -39.13
CA LYS A 98 4.38 23.65 -39.28
C LYS A 98 4.66 24.72 -38.23
N GLU A 99 3.68 25.57 -37.93
CA GLU A 99 3.81 26.57 -36.86
C GLU A 99 3.86 25.92 -35.49
N LEU A 100 3.04 24.88 -35.28
CA LEU A 100 3.04 24.09 -34.06
C LEU A 100 4.42 23.46 -33.82
N ILE A 101 4.97 22.73 -34.79
CA ILE A 101 6.27 22.08 -34.62
C ILE A 101 7.40 23.09 -34.44
N ARG A 102 7.37 24.22 -35.16
CA ARG A 102 8.33 25.30 -34.93
C ARG A 102 8.27 25.81 -33.49
N TYR A 103 7.09 25.84 -32.88
CA TYR A 103 6.94 26.21 -31.48
C TYR A 103 7.43 25.10 -30.53
N LEU A 104 7.01 23.85 -30.75
CA LEU A 104 7.37 22.68 -29.94
C LEU A 104 8.83 22.23 -30.10
N THR A 105 9.61 22.89 -30.96
CA THR A 105 11.05 22.62 -31.15
C THR A 105 11.84 23.92 -31.28
N ALA A 106 11.32 25.01 -30.69
CA ALA A 106 11.83 26.36 -30.90
C ALA A 106 13.24 26.58 -30.37
N GLU A 107 13.60 25.90 -29.28
CA GLU A 107 14.91 26.01 -28.65
C GLU A 107 15.92 25.13 -29.39
N GLU A 108 16.99 25.75 -29.89
CA GLU A 108 17.99 25.08 -30.72
C GLU A 108 18.78 24.00 -29.95
N ASP A 109 18.89 24.16 -28.62
CA ASP A 109 19.63 23.26 -27.73
C ASP A 109 18.78 22.06 -27.23
N TRP A 110 17.51 21.93 -27.64
CA TRP A 110 16.70 20.78 -27.26
C TRP A 110 17.23 19.50 -27.89
N ASP A 111 17.57 18.55 -27.01
CA ASP A 111 17.93 17.20 -27.42
C ASP A 111 16.69 16.41 -27.89
N ASP A 112 16.93 15.20 -28.40
CA ASP A 112 15.86 14.38 -28.96
C ASP A 112 14.83 13.98 -27.90
N VAL A 113 15.23 13.83 -26.63
CA VAL A 113 14.33 13.54 -25.50
C VAL A 113 13.41 14.73 -25.25
N ALA A 114 13.95 15.95 -25.18
CA ALA A 114 13.18 17.18 -24.98
C ALA A 114 12.16 17.40 -26.11
N LYS A 115 12.56 17.19 -27.37
CA LYS A 115 11.64 17.28 -28.52
C LYS A 115 10.53 16.24 -28.47
N ALA A 116 10.87 14.99 -28.16
CA ALA A 116 9.88 13.92 -27.99
C ALA A 116 8.93 14.21 -26.83
N ARG A 117 9.47 14.70 -25.70
CA ARG A 117 8.68 15.12 -24.52
C ARG A 117 7.74 16.25 -24.87
N ALA A 118 8.20 17.24 -25.62
CA ALA A 118 7.38 18.38 -26.01
C ALA A 118 6.18 17.96 -26.87
N ILE A 119 6.42 17.09 -27.85
CA ILE A 119 5.35 16.52 -28.69
C ILE A 119 4.38 15.70 -27.84
N PHE A 120 4.89 14.77 -27.03
CA PHE A 120 4.08 13.92 -26.16
C PHE A 120 3.22 14.76 -25.21
N ARG A 121 3.82 15.71 -24.51
CA ARG A 121 3.14 16.55 -23.53
C ARG A 121 2.09 17.44 -24.18
N TRP A 122 2.37 18.00 -25.34
CA TRP A 122 1.39 18.82 -26.07
C TRP A 122 0.18 18.00 -26.51
N VAL A 123 0.41 16.82 -27.09
CA VAL A 123 -0.67 15.93 -27.55
C VAL A 123 -1.50 15.45 -26.37
N THR A 124 -0.85 15.02 -25.28
CA THR A 124 -1.53 14.42 -24.12
C THR A 124 -2.19 15.42 -23.20
N ALA A 125 -1.86 16.71 -23.28
CA ALA A 125 -2.53 17.77 -22.51
C ALA A 125 -3.89 18.18 -23.07
N ILE A 126 -4.25 17.67 -24.27
CA ILE A 126 -5.53 17.97 -24.92
C ILE A 126 -6.50 16.84 -24.58
N ASP A 127 -7.53 17.15 -23.81
CA ASP A 127 -8.64 16.23 -23.57
C ASP A 127 -9.54 16.16 -24.82
N VAL A 128 -9.25 15.20 -25.68
CA VAL A 128 -9.95 14.99 -26.95
C VAL A 128 -11.44 14.69 -26.75
N TYR A 129 -11.80 14.00 -25.65
CA TYR A 129 -13.16 13.57 -25.41
C TYR A 129 -14.02 14.68 -24.82
N SER A 130 -13.42 15.60 -24.05
CA SER A 130 -14.07 16.81 -23.54
C SER A 130 -14.00 18.01 -24.51
N LEU A 131 -13.31 17.87 -25.64
CA LEU A 131 -13.12 18.94 -26.60
C LEU A 131 -14.47 19.39 -27.21
N LYS A 132 -14.80 20.67 -27.01
CA LYS A 132 -15.96 21.32 -27.63
C LYS A 132 -15.51 22.17 -28.81
N VAL A 133 -16.11 21.93 -29.97
CA VAL A 133 -15.78 22.61 -31.23
C VAL A 133 -17.02 23.32 -31.73
N ASP A 134 -17.12 24.62 -31.45
CA ASP A 134 -18.32 25.45 -31.75
C ASP A 134 -18.43 25.86 -33.23
N SER A 135 -17.38 25.63 -34.03
CA SER A 135 -17.33 25.97 -35.46
C SER A 135 -16.41 25.02 -36.20
N ASP A 136 -16.64 24.85 -37.52
CA ASP A 136 -15.81 23.96 -38.33
C ASP A 136 -14.31 24.28 -38.18
N PRO A 137 -13.49 23.29 -37.82
CA PRO A 137 -12.07 23.51 -37.59
C PRO A 137 -11.35 23.87 -38.90
N PRO A 138 -10.32 24.72 -38.87
CA PRO A 138 -9.57 25.06 -40.07
C PRO A 138 -8.97 23.81 -40.74
N THR A 139 -9.03 23.73 -42.06
CA THR A 139 -8.48 22.58 -42.81
C THR A 139 -6.98 22.44 -42.60
N HIS A 140 -6.52 21.20 -42.38
CA HIS A 140 -5.15 20.82 -42.04
C HIS A 140 -4.62 21.42 -40.73
N SER A 141 -5.50 21.80 -39.80
CA SER A 141 -5.11 22.24 -38.46
C SER A 141 -5.01 21.09 -37.46
N PRO A 142 -4.27 21.26 -36.37
CA PRO A 142 -4.29 20.30 -35.27
C PRO A 142 -5.69 20.10 -34.67
N LEU A 143 -6.51 21.15 -34.58
CA LEU A 143 -7.90 21.05 -34.13
C LEU A 143 -8.72 20.08 -34.99
N GLU A 144 -8.63 20.21 -36.32
CA GLU A 144 -9.31 19.30 -37.26
C GLU A 144 -8.89 17.85 -37.02
N TYR A 145 -7.60 17.63 -36.74
CA TYR A 145 -7.08 16.29 -36.47
C TYR A 145 -7.61 15.72 -35.15
N PHE A 146 -7.65 16.50 -34.07
CA PHE A 146 -8.27 16.06 -32.82
C PHE A 146 -9.77 15.76 -32.98
N THR A 147 -10.50 16.55 -33.77
CA THR A 147 -11.90 16.24 -34.11
C THR A 147 -12.01 14.92 -34.89
N LYS A 148 -11.05 14.59 -35.76
CA LYS A 148 -11.00 13.28 -36.43
C LYS A 148 -10.77 12.14 -35.44
N ILE A 149 -9.88 12.33 -34.46
CA ILE A 149 -9.67 11.34 -33.38
C ILE A 149 -10.97 11.14 -32.59
N GLN A 150 -11.63 12.22 -32.17
CA GLN A 150 -12.91 12.17 -31.46
C GLN A 150 -14.00 11.43 -32.24
N LYS A 151 -14.01 11.56 -33.58
CA LYS A 151 -14.96 10.89 -34.50
C LYS A 151 -14.49 9.50 -34.96
N ASN A 152 -13.43 8.95 -34.36
CA ASN A 152 -12.84 7.66 -34.73
C ASN A 152 -12.40 7.55 -36.21
N GLN A 153 -11.95 8.68 -36.79
CA GLN A 153 -11.44 8.82 -38.16
C GLN A 153 -9.92 9.08 -38.19
N GLY A 154 -9.27 9.08 -37.03
CA GLY A 154 -7.84 9.25 -36.84
C GLY A 154 -7.45 8.69 -35.47
N ASN A 155 -6.15 8.64 -35.18
CA ASN A 155 -5.68 8.21 -33.86
C ASN A 155 -4.40 8.96 -33.43
N HIS A 156 -4.08 8.87 -32.14
CA HIS A 156 -2.93 9.53 -31.55
C HIS A 156 -1.60 9.06 -32.17
N ALA A 157 -1.47 7.77 -32.53
CA ALA A 157 -0.23 7.24 -33.06
C ALA A 157 0.18 7.87 -34.40
N HIS A 158 -0.78 8.16 -35.28
CA HIS A 158 -0.53 8.87 -36.52
C HIS A 158 -0.20 10.35 -36.30
N LEU A 159 -0.86 11.01 -35.34
CA LEU A 159 -0.56 12.39 -34.96
C LEU A 159 0.88 12.52 -34.45
N VAL A 160 1.27 11.70 -33.48
CA VAL A 160 2.63 11.68 -32.91
C VAL A 160 3.66 11.36 -33.98
N SER A 161 3.42 10.36 -34.84
CA SER A 161 4.33 10.04 -35.95
C SER A 161 4.56 11.21 -36.90
N GLY A 162 3.48 11.90 -37.32
CA GLY A 162 3.58 13.08 -38.17
C GLY A 162 4.36 14.22 -37.50
N LEU A 163 4.09 14.50 -36.23
CA LEU A 163 4.79 15.52 -35.44
C LEU A 163 6.28 15.18 -35.29
N CYS A 164 6.63 13.93 -34.98
CA CYS A 164 8.03 13.48 -34.87
C CYS A 164 8.76 13.63 -36.20
N GLN A 165 8.17 13.21 -37.32
CA GLN A 165 8.78 13.36 -38.65
C GLN A 165 9.06 14.83 -38.99
N MET A 166 8.12 15.73 -38.68
CA MET A 166 8.29 17.17 -38.87
C MET A 166 9.38 17.77 -37.96
N ALA A 167 9.54 17.23 -36.75
CA ALA A 167 10.60 17.59 -35.80
C ALA A 167 11.97 16.95 -36.14
N GLY A 168 12.05 16.10 -37.18
CA GLY A 168 13.28 15.41 -37.58
C GLY A 168 13.63 14.20 -36.71
N LEU A 169 12.70 13.71 -35.89
CA LEU A 169 12.83 12.50 -35.09
C LEU A 169 12.35 11.29 -35.90
N PRO A 170 13.19 10.26 -36.11
CA PRO A 170 12.73 9.00 -36.69
C PRO A 170 11.65 8.38 -35.81
N CYS A 171 10.50 8.04 -36.39
CA CYS A 171 9.36 7.50 -35.67
C CYS A 171 8.66 6.44 -36.54
N VAL A 172 8.28 5.33 -35.91
CA VAL A 172 7.54 4.23 -36.54
C VAL A 172 6.23 4.05 -35.79
N ILE A 173 5.14 3.80 -36.54
CA ILE A 173 3.87 3.37 -35.98
C ILE A 173 3.91 1.86 -35.87
N ILE A 174 3.74 1.34 -34.66
CA ILE A 174 3.67 -0.08 -34.38
C ILE A 174 2.21 -0.47 -34.39
N SER A 175 1.88 -1.51 -35.16
CA SER A 175 0.56 -2.15 -35.11
C SER A 175 0.64 -3.41 -34.26
N GLY A 176 -0.39 -3.66 -33.46
CA GLY A 176 -0.42 -4.81 -32.57
C GLY A 176 -1.74 -4.97 -31.82
N MET A 177 -1.67 -5.62 -30.67
CA MET A 177 -2.76 -5.80 -29.73
C MET A 177 -2.48 -5.10 -28.41
N ASN A 178 -3.51 -4.59 -27.76
CA ASN A 178 -3.40 -4.17 -26.36
C ASN A 178 -4.43 -4.84 -25.46
N LYS A 179 -4.07 -5.09 -24.20
CA LYS A 179 -5.02 -5.56 -23.16
C LYS A 179 -5.77 -4.38 -22.54
N SER A 180 -6.55 -3.69 -23.38
CA SER A 180 -7.39 -2.53 -23.01
C SER A 180 -8.79 -2.94 -22.55
N ALA A 181 -9.76 -2.02 -22.57
CA ALA A 181 -11.14 -2.27 -22.17
C ALA A 181 -11.85 -3.39 -22.96
N ALA A 182 -11.37 -3.73 -24.17
CA ALA A 182 -11.90 -4.83 -24.98
C ALA A 182 -11.39 -6.21 -24.56
N TYR A 183 -10.37 -6.28 -23.69
CA TYR A 183 -9.81 -7.54 -23.22
C TYR A 183 -10.55 -8.02 -21.97
N GLU A 184 -11.06 -9.24 -22.04
CA GLU A 184 -11.52 -9.97 -20.87
C GLU A 184 -10.36 -10.74 -20.25
N ILE A 185 -10.12 -10.53 -18.96
CA ILE A 185 -8.98 -11.12 -18.24
C ILE A 185 -9.09 -12.64 -18.29
N GLY A 186 -8.01 -13.32 -18.72
CA GLY A 186 -7.97 -14.78 -18.85
C GLY A 186 -8.52 -15.35 -20.16
N SER A 187 -9.19 -14.53 -20.98
CA SER A 187 -9.65 -14.92 -22.31
C SER A 187 -8.49 -14.90 -23.33
N LYS A 188 -8.72 -15.54 -24.49
CA LYS A 188 -7.74 -15.53 -25.60
C LYS A 188 -7.59 -14.14 -26.19
N CYS A 189 -6.41 -13.85 -26.74
CA CYS A 189 -6.17 -12.57 -27.39
C CYS A 189 -6.65 -12.61 -28.84
N GLU A 190 -7.60 -11.74 -29.20
CA GLU A 190 -8.14 -11.65 -30.55
C GLU A 190 -7.70 -10.36 -31.26
N ARG A 191 -6.81 -10.49 -32.25
CA ARG A 191 -6.23 -9.35 -32.98
C ARG A 191 -7.25 -8.40 -33.59
N LYS A 192 -8.41 -8.91 -34.01
CA LYS A 192 -9.49 -8.11 -34.62
C LYS A 192 -10.19 -7.20 -33.61
N GLN A 193 -10.34 -7.67 -32.36
CA GLN A 193 -11.05 -6.94 -31.31
C GLN A 193 -10.10 -6.04 -30.51
N MET A 194 -8.88 -6.51 -30.26
CA MET A 194 -7.88 -5.86 -29.42
C MET A 194 -6.89 -4.98 -30.21
N GLY A 195 -7.20 -4.71 -31.48
CA GLY A 195 -6.28 -4.04 -32.38
C GLY A 195 -5.95 -2.62 -31.94
N ALA A 196 -4.66 -2.31 -31.87
CA ALA A 196 -4.16 -1.02 -31.42
C ALA A 196 -2.92 -0.57 -32.19
N GLN A 197 -2.59 0.71 -32.03
CA GLN A 197 -1.39 1.31 -32.60
C GLN A 197 -0.75 2.28 -31.59
N TRP A 198 0.58 2.21 -31.51
CA TRP A 198 1.42 3.11 -30.71
C TRP A 198 2.68 3.46 -31.51
N ASN A 199 3.62 4.19 -30.91
CA ASN A 199 4.82 4.64 -31.59
C ASN A 199 6.10 4.04 -30.98
N ALA A 200 7.12 3.90 -31.82
CA ALA A 200 8.51 3.87 -31.39
C ALA A 200 9.24 5.08 -31.99
N VAL A 201 9.93 5.85 -31.16
CA VAL A 201 10.72 7.04 -31.53
C VAL A 201 12.19 6.72 -31.30
N TYR A 202 13.04 7.06 -32.25
CA TYR A 202 14.49 6.85 -32.13
C TYR A 202 15.13 8.02 -31.39
N ILE A 203 15.67 7.75 -30.19
CA ILE A 203 16.18 8.75 -29.26
C ILE A 203 17.52 8.23 -28.71
N GLN A 204 18.57 9.04 -28.82
CA GLN A 204 19.92 8.72 -28.31
C GLN A 204 20.39 7.30 -28.71
N ASP A 205 20.36 7.02 -30.02
CA ASP A 205 20.78 5.75 -30.64
C ASP A 205 19.94 4.49 -30.34
N ASP A 206 18.81 4.61 -29.65
CA ASP A 206 17.90 3.52 -29.32
C ASP A 206 16.43 3.83 -29.60
N TRP A 207 15.63 2.79 -29.84
CA TRP A 207 14.18 2.90 -30.02
C TRP A 207 13.46 2.97 -28.67
N ARG A 208 12.52 3.91 -28.53
CA ARG A 208 11.72 4.13 -27.33
C ARG A 208 10.24 4.16 -27.64
N PHE A 209 9.43 3.47 -26.84
CA PHE A 209 8.00 3.47 -27.05
C PHE A 209 7.34 4.78 -26.61
N VAL A 210 6.25 5.14 -27.27
CA VAL A 210 5.35 6.23 -26.86
C VAL A 210 3.93 5.78 -27.18
N ASP A 211 3.05 5.80 -26.18
CA ASP A 211 1.60 5.66 -26.39
C ASP A 211 0.86 6.89 -25.84
N ALA A 212 0.58 7.84 -26.72
CA ALA A 212 -0.13 9.06 -26.35
C ALA A 212 -1.62 8.83 -26.04
N PHE A 213 -2.23 7.74 -26.54
CA PHE A 213 -3.64 7.45 -26.25
C PHE A 213 -3.80 6.95 -24.82
N TRP A 214 -3.03 5.94 -24.41
CA TRP A 214 -3.04 5.42 -23.04
C TRP A 214 -2.47 6.42 -22.03
N ALA A 215 -1.60 7.33 -22.47
CA ALA A 215 -1.18 8.46 -21.66
C ALA A 215 -2.33 9.45 -21.37
N SER A 216 -3.21 9.74 -22.32
CA SER A 216 -4.23 10.80 -22.18
C SER A 216 -5.62 10.31 -21.76
N ALA A 217 -5.89 9.01 -21.87
CA ALA A 217 -7.20 8.42 -21.61
C ALA A 217 -7.09 7.29 -20.57
N CYS A 218 -7.55 7.56 -19.34
CA CYS A 218 -7.72 6.52 -18.32
C CYS A 218 -9.19 6.15 -18.22
N VAL A 219 -9.57 4.91 -18.60
CA VAL A 219 -10.91 4.39 -18.35
C VAL A 219 -10.96 3.86 -16.93
N VAL A 220 -11.77 4.48 -16.08
CA VAL A 220 -11.95 4.14 -14.66
C VAL A 220 -13.35 3.57 -14.45
N GLY A 221 -13.47 2.53 -13.63
CA GLY A 221 -14.79 2.08 -13.16
C GLY A 221 -15.60 1.26 -14.16
N LYS A 222 -14.96 0.54 -15.11
CA LYS A 222 -15.65 -0.50 -15.88
C LYS A 222 -15.93 -1.70 -14.98
N LYS A 223 -17.20 -2.03 -14.75
CA LYS A 223 -17.64 -3.16 -13.91
C LYS A 223 -18.33 -4.20 -14.78
N SER A 224 -18.11 -5.48 -14.47
CA SER A 224 -18.76 -6.62 -15.13
C SER A 224 -19.64 -7.33 -14.11
N SER A 225 -20.85 -7.69 -14.52
CA SER A 225 -21.87 -8.35 -13.68
C SER A 225 -21.52 -9.79 -13.27
N GLU A 226 -20.43 -10.37 -13.81
CA GLU A 226 -20.07 -11.78 -13.60
C GLU A 226 -19.36 -12.07 -12.27
N TRP A 227 -18.79 -11.03 -11.63
CA TRP A 227 -17.96 -11.15 -10.44
C TRP A 227 -18.64 -10.49 -9.25
N THR A 228 -18.87 -11.25 -8.19
CA THR A 228 -19.36 -10.68 -6.92
C THR A 228 -18.17 -10.36 -6.02
N LEU A 229 -18.05 -9.10 -5.59
CA LEU A 229 -17.10 -8.73 -4.54
C LEU A 229 -17.50 -9.43 -3.25
N VAL A 230 -16.53 -10.02 -2.56
CA VAL A 230 -16.74 -10.54 -1.21
C VAL A 230 -16.35 -9.42 -0.26
N ASP A 231 -17.31 -8.84 0.45
CA ASP A 231 -17.05 -7.72 1.36
C ASP A 231 -16.50 -8.18 2.73
N SER A 232 -16.06 -7.20 3.52
CA SER A 232 -15.46 -7.39 4.84
C SER A 232 -16.41 -7.97 5.89
N ASP A 233 -17.71 -7.96 5.65
CA ASP A 233 -18.74 -8.53 6.53
C ASP A 233 -19.25 -9.90 6.02
N GLY A 234 -18.73 -10.37 4.89
CA GLY A 234 -19.17 -11.59 4.22
C GLY A 234 -20.53 -11.47 3.56
N ASN A 235 -21.16 -10.29 3.58
CA ASN A 235 -22.39 -10.10 2.85
C ASN A 235 -22.03 -10.06 1.36
N VAL A 236 -22.79 -10.79 0.55
CA VAL A 236 -22.92 -10.37 -0.85
C VAL A 236 -23.58 -9.01 -0.78
N THR A 237 -22.85 -7.93 -1.05
CA THR A 237 -23.50 -6.69 -1.45
C THR A 237 -24.30 -7.05 -2.70
N GLN A 238 -25.60 -7.32 -2.54
CA GLN A 238 -26.59 -7.22 -3.61
C GLN A 238 -26.78 -5.74 -3.98
N GLU A 239 -25.71 -4.97 -3.99
CA GLU A 239 -25.62 -3.95 -5.01
C GLU A 239 -25.50 -4.78 -6.28
N ASP A 240 -26.63 -4.93 -6.98
CA ASP A 240 -26.62 -5.21 -8.40
C ASP A 240 -25.71 -4.16 -9.02
N GLU A 241 -24.40 -4.44 -9.07
CA GLU A 241 -23.43 -3.57 -9.71
C GLU A 241 -23.81 -3.57 -11.18
N GLU A 242 -24.64 -2.59 -11.56
CA GLU A 242 -25.04 -2.38 -12.94
C GLU A 242 -23.77 -2.33 -13.79
N GLU A 243 -23.76 -3.09 -14.88
CA GLU A 243 -22.64 -3.05 -15.83
C GLU A 243 -22.35 -1.60 -16.21
N SER A 244 -21.14 -1.16 -15.91
CA SER A 244 -20.69 0.18 -16.25
C SER A 244 -19.59 0.08 -17.30
N GLU A 245 -19.68 0.91 -18.34
CA GLU A 245 -18.64 0.99 -19.37
C GLU A 245 -17.35 1.68 -18.87
N GLY A 246 -17.40 2.29 -17.68
CA GLY A 246 -16.35 3.12 -17.10
C GLY A 246 -16.35 4.55 -17.64
N GLU A 247 -15.78 5.48 -16.88
CA GLU A 247 -15.63 6.88 -17.26
C GLU A 247 -14.19 7.16 -17.69
N THR A 248 -14.01 7.95 -18.75
CA THR A 248 -12.67 8.40 -19.15
C THR A 248 -12.29 9.64 -18.36
N GLN A 249 -11.24 9.55 -17.54
CA GLN A 249 -10.66 10.69 -16.84
C GLN A 249 -9.40 11.16 -17.55
N HIS A 250 -9.27 12.48 -17.74
CA HIS A 250 -8.10 13.09 -18.35
C HIS A 250 -7.04 13.43 -17.30
N ARG A 251 -6.13 12.48 -17.08
CA ARG A 251 -4.89 12.66 -16.31
C ARG A 251 -3.76 12.06 -17.14
N VAL A 252 -2.70 12.84 -17.36
CA VAL A 252 -1.57 12.35 -18.17
C VAL A 252 -0.80 11.29 -17.38
N ASN A 253 -0.79 10.07 -17.91
CA ASN A 253 -0.07 8.95 -17.35
C ASN A 253 1.35 8.89 -17.92
N GLU A 254 2.31 9.28 -17.09
CA GLU A 254 3.73 9.38 -17.42
C GLU A 254 4.37 8.04 -17.83
N PHE A 255 3.72 6.91 -17.56
CA PHE A 255 4.25 5.57 -17.83
C PHE A 255 4.46 5.39 -19.33
N TYR A 256 3.50 5.84 -20.13
CA TYR A 256 3.46 5.65 -21.57
C TYR A 256 4.38 6.61 -22.36
N PHE A 257 5.18 7.43 -21.67
CA PHE A 257 6.31 8.13 -22.26
C PHE A 257 7.60 7.34 -22.05
N LEU A 258 8.18 6.80 -23.12
CA LEU A 258 9.42 6.02 -23.12
C LEU A 258 9.44 4.80 -22.17
N PRO A 259 8.34 4.05 -21.96
CA PRO A 259 8.36 2.88 -21.07
C PRO A 259 9.39 1.84 -21.56
N ASP A 260 10.01 1.15 -20.60
CA ASP A 260 10.93 0.08 -20.92
C ASP A 260 10.18 -1.10 -21.60
N PRO A 261 10.78 -1.77 -22.60
CA PRO A 261 10.11 -2.83 -23.34
C PRO A 261 9.59 -3.99 -22.50
N ASP A 262 10.33 -4.36 -21.45
CA ASP A 262 9.98 -5.43 -20.51
C ASP A 262 8.79 -5.07 -19.60
N GLN A 263 8.47 -3.79 -19.47
CA GLN A 263 7.30 -3.30 -18.76
C GLN A 263 6.08 -3.16 -19.70
N LEU A 264 6.29 -2.62 -20.92
CA LEU A 264 5.21 -2.36 -21.86
C LEU A 264 4.60 -3.64 -22.48
N ILE A 265 5.42 -4.69 -22.68
CA ILE A 265 5.00 -5.94 -23.32
C ILE A 265 3.82 -6.65 -22.62
N TRP A 266 3.57 -6.34 -21.34
CA TRP A 266 2.47 -6.92 -20.56
C TRP A 266 1.09 -6.47 -21.02
N THR A 267 1.02 -5.29 -21.63
CA THR A 267 -0.23 -4.70 -22.12
C THR A 267 -0.21 -4.39 -23.61
N HIS A 268 0.96 -4.36 -24.27
CA HIS A 268 1.11 -4.04 -25.69
C HIS A 268 1.94 -5.12 -26.40
N PHE A 269 1.30 -5.88 -27.29
CA PHE A 269 1.94 -6.93 -28.07
C PHE A 269 2.00 -6.54 -29.56
N PRO A 270 3.18 -6.19 -30.11
CA PRO A 270 3.37 -5.89 -31.53
C PRO A 270 3.03 -7.08 -32.44
N ASP A 271 2.50 -6.79 -33.63
CA ASP A 271 2.30 -7.80 -34.69
C ASP A 271 3.63 -8.33 -35.23
N GLU A 272 4.64 -7.47 -35.29
CA GLU A 272 6.00 -7.78 -35.74
C GLU A 272 6.92 -8.01 -34.53
N GLN A 273 7.48 -9.22 -34.42
CA GLN A 273 8.24 -9.66 -33.24
C GLN A 273 9.44 -8.74 -32.89
N ASP A 274 10.14 -8.20 -33.88
CA ASP A 274 11.32 -7.36 -33.65
C ASP A 274 10.95 -6.05 -32.94
N TRP A 275 9.72 -5.57 -33.13
CA TRP A 275 9.18 -4.38 -32.46
C TRP A 275 8.77 -4.62 -31.01
N GLN A 276 8.95 -5.83 -30.47
CA GLN A 276 8.91 -6.03 -29.03
C GLN A 276 10.10 -5.36 -28.34
N LEU A 277 11.21 -5.14 -29.06
CA LEU A 277 12.46 -4.56 -28.51
C LEU A 277 12.99 -5.32 -27.28
N LEU A 278 12.66 -6.60 -27.16
CA LEU A 278 13.12 -7.49 -26.09
C LEU A 278 14.35 -8.27 -26.54
N ALA A 279 15.31 -8.47 -25.63
CA ALA A 279 16.43 -9.37 -25.87
C ALA A 279 15.97 -10.82 -26.09
N LYS A 280 14.86 -11.19 -25.46
CA LYS A 280 14.16 -12.47 -25.66
C LYS A 280 12.69 -12.16 -25.94
N PRO A 281 12.27 -12.09 -27.21
CA PRO A 281 10.88 -11.88 -27.56
C PRO A 281 9.97 -12.98 -27.02
N ILE A 282 8.75 -12.62 -26.66
CA ILE A 282 7.71 -13.54 -26.18
C ILE A 282 6.76 -13.91 -27.32
N THR A 283 6.11 -15.07 -27.20
CA THR A 283 5.07 -15.49 -28.15
C THR A 283 3.70 -14.89 -27.79
N VAL A 284 2.75 -14.95 -28.73
CA VAL A 284 1.34 -14.58 -28.44
C VAL A 284 0.79 -15.42 -27.29
N LYS A 285 1.16 -16.71 -27.21
CA LYS A 285 0.72 -17.59 -26.12
C LYS A 285 1.26 -17.15 -24.76
N ASP A 286 2.52 -16.73 -24.71
CA ASP A 286 3.10 -16.19 -23.47
C ASP A 286 2.33 -14.93 -23.06
N TYR A 287 2.14 -13.99 -24.01
CA TYR A 287 1.36 -12.77 -23.80
C TYR A 287 -0.07 -13.04 -23.32
N GLU A 288 -0.78 -14.00 -23.93
CA GLU A 288 -2.12 -14.43 -23.51
C GLU A 288 -2.14 -14.92 -22.07
N THR A 289 -1.15 -15.72 -21.70
CA THR A 289 -1.12 -16.39 -20.40
C THR A 289 -0.55 -15.54 -19.28
N HIS A 290 0.13 -14.43 -19.56
CA HIS A 290 0.67 -13.53 -18.54
C HIS A 290 -0.40 -12.93 -17.63
N VAL A 291 -0.09 -12.84 -16.33
CA VAL A 291 -0.88 -12.07 -15.36
C VAL A 291 -1.14 -10.65 -15.87
N TYR A 292 -2.33 -10.13 -15.60
CA TYR A 292 -2.68 -8.78 -16.02
C TYR A 292 -1.98 -7.77 -15.10
N VAL A 293 -0.94 -7.11 -15.59
CA VAL A 293 -0.12 -6.13 -14.85
C VAL A 293 -0.38 -4.73 -15.40
N ARG A 294 -0.48 -3.75 -14.50
CA ARG A 294 -0.66 -2.33 -14.80
C ARG A 294 0.52 -1.50 -14.32
N GLU A 295 0.63 -0.30 -14.85
CA GLU A 295 1.71 0.66 -14.62
C GLU A 295 2.02 0.90 -13.12
N ARG A 296 1.01 0.83 -12.24
CA ARG A 296 1.21 1.01 -10.79
C ARG A 296 2.15 -0.04 -10.19
N PHE A 297 2.15 -1.26 -10.73
CA PHE A 297 3.09 -2.32 -10.31
C PHE A 297 4.54 -1.86 -10.46
N TYR A 298 4.88 -1.27 -11.61
CA TYR A 298 6.22 -0.78 -11.91
C TYR A 298 6.54 0.52 -11.16
N TYR A 299 5.58 1.45 -11.02
CA TYR A 299 5.80 2.68 -10.26
C TYR A 299 6.16 2.44 -8.79
N LEU A 300 5.55 1.43 -8.18
CA LEU A 300 5.86 1.00 -6.82
C LEU A 300 7.12 0.12 -6.75
N GLY A 301 7.74 -0.21 -7.88
CA GLY A 301 8.93 -1.06 -7.93
C GLY A 301 8.64 -2.49 -7.48
N ILE A 302 7.39 -2.96 -7.58
CA ILE A 302 7.04 -4.34 -7.26
C ILE A 302 7.72 -5.25 -8.27
N ASN A 303 8.30 -6.35 -7.81
CA ASN A 303 8.93 -7.34 -8.67
C ASN A 303 8.44 -8.74 -8.38
N PHE A 304 8.26 -9.54 -9.43
CA PHE A 304 8.04 -10.98 -9.31
C PHE A 304 9.30 -11.65 -8.72
N THR A 305 9.09 -12.55 -7.75
CA THR A 305 10.12 -13.41 -7.18
C THR A 305 10.20 -14.73 -7.97
N PRO A 306 11.23 -15.58 -7.75
CA PRO A 306 11.28 -16.91 -8.34
C PRO A 306 10.10 -17.82 -7.98
N GLN A 307 9.36 -17.49 -6.91
CA GLN A 307 8.17 -18.21 -6.46
C GLN A 307 6.86 -17.60 -6.99
N SER A 308 6.91 -16.43 -7.64
CA SER A 308 5.73 -15.82 -8.23
C SER A 308 5.28 -16.59 -9.46
N GLU A 309 3.99 -16.88 -9.54
CA GLU A 309 3.38 -17.35 -10.77
C GLU A 309 3.06 -16.15 -11.67
N MET A 310 3.67 -16.13 -12.85
CA MET A 310 3.47 -15.05 -13.85
C MET A 310 2.27 -15.32 -14.77
N LYS A 311 1.47 -16.37 -14.48
CA LYS A 311 0.29 -16.72 -15.27
C LYS A 311 -0.96 -16.00 -14.75
N CYS A 312 -1.86 -15.63 -15.66
CA CYS A 312 -3.13 -15.00 -15.36
C CYS A 312 -4.10 -15.95 -14.65
N ILE A 313 -4.14 -17.21 -15.08
CA ILE A 313 -5.01 -18.24 -14.52
C ILE A 313 -4.16 -19.20 -13.72
N LEU A 314 -4.41 -19.22 -12.42
CA LEU A 314 -3.71 -20.06 -11.46
C LEU A 314 -4.63 -21.18 -10.97
N ASN A 315 -4.05 -22.32 -10.60
CA ASN A 315 -4.78 -23.40 -9.96
C ASN A 315 -4.26 -23.57 -8.53
N THR A 316 -5.16 -23.71 -7.57
CA THR A 316 -4.78 -23.97 -6.18
C THR A 316 -4.23 -25.40 -6.03
N LYS A 317 -3.41 -25.58 -5.00
CA LYS A 317 -2.98 -26.90 -4.54
C LYS A 317 -3.59 -27.14 -3.16
N ASP A 318 -4.40 -28.19 -3.03
CA ASP A 318 -5.10 -28.54 -1.78
C ASP A 318 -5.95 -27.39 -1.20
N GLY A 319 -6.50 -26.54 -2.08
CA GLY A 319 -7.28 -25.36 -1.69
C GLY A 319 -6.43 -24.15 -1.29
N GLU A 320 -5.11 -24.21 -1.42
CA GLU A 320 -4.20 -23.11 -1.06
C GLU A 320 -3.45 -22.54 -2.29
N ILE A 321 -3.10 -21.26 -2.22
CA ILE A 321 -2.18 -20.61 -3.16
C ILE A 321 -1.47 -19.43 -2.49
N SER A 322 -0.25 -19.11 -2.94
CA SER A 322 0.48 -17.94 -2.48
C SER A 322 0.96 -17.10 -3.64
N LEU A 323 0.78 -15.79 -3.54
CA LEU A 323 1.20 -14.78 -4.51
C LEU A 323 2.28 -13.89 -3.86
N PRO A 324 3.56 -14.29 -3.90
CA PRO A 324 4.66 -13.51 -3.37
C PRO A 324 5.16 -12.47 -4.38
N PHE A 325 5.61 -11.31 -3.88
CA PHE A 325 6.27 -10.25 -4.61
C PHE A 325 7.37 -9.65 -3.72
N SER A 326 8.36 -9.02 -4.36
CA SER A 326 9.37 -8.24 -3.66
C SER A 326 9.12 -6.74 -3.80
N LEU A 327 9.47 -5.99 -2.76
CA LEU A 327 9.34 -4.54 -2.66
C LEU A 327 10.72 -3.88 -2.50
N PRO A 328 10.88 -2.62 -2.95
CA PRO A 328 12.07 -1.82 -2.69
C PRO A 328 12.11 -1.39 -1.21
N PRO A 329 13.07 -1.87 -0.39
CA PRO A 329 13.07 -1.66 1.06
C PRO A 329 13.22 -0.21 1.51
N ASP A 330 13.82 0.63 0.66
CA ASP A 330 14.05 2.06 0.87
C ASP A 330 12.78 2.91 0.66
N ARG A 331 11.72 2.33 0.06
CA ARG A 331 10.49 3.05 -0.29
C ARG A 331 9.22 2.44 0.29
N SER A 332 9.25 1.16 0.65
CA SER A 332 8.06 0.39 1.08
C SER A 332 7.34 0.96 2.29
N GLU A 333 8.02 1.70 3.17
CA GLU A 333 7.39 2.37 4.31
C GLU A 333 6.28 3.36 3.91
N PHE A 334 6.38 3.91 2.69
CA PHE A 334 5.40 4.83 2.10
C PHE A 334 4.33 4.12 1.26
N PHE A 335 4.45 2.81 1.07
CA PHE A 335 3.48 2.07 0.27
C PHE A 335 2.30 1.62 1.11
N ARG A 336 1.12 1.65 0.51
CA ARG A 336 -0.08 1.03 1.07
C ARG A 336 -0.67 0.12 0.01
N PHE A 337 -1.16 -1.04 0.43
CA PHE A 337 -1.78 -2.03 -0.44
C PHE A 337 -3.15 -2.41 0.08
N LYS A 338 -4.03 -2.78 -0.85
CA LYS A 338 -5.30 -3.43 -0.56
C LYS A 338 -5.56 -4.46 -1.64
N TYR A 339 -6.39 -5.45 -1.35
CA TYR A 339 -6.83 -6.41 -2.34
C TYR A 339 -8.36 -6.46 -2.37
N MET A 340 -8.90 -6.92 -3.49
CA MET A 340 -10.31 -7.24 -3.65
C MET A 340 -10.41 -8.67 -4.17
N LEU A 341 -11.11 -9.53 -3.44
CA LEU A 341 -11.35 -10.91 -3.81
C LEU A 341 -12.80 -11.08 -4.26
N TYR A 342 -12.97 -11.61 -5.46
CA TYR A 342 -14.29 -11.82 -6.07
C TYR A 342 -14.52 -13.31 -6.30
N LYS A 343 -15.77 -13.75 -6.16
CA LYS A 343 -16.21 -15.09 -6.56
C LYS A 343 -17.05 -15.00 -7.85
N ASN A 344 -16.82 -15.92 -8.78
CA ASN A 344 -17.60 -15.99 -10.02
C ASN A 344 -19.01 -16.52 -9.75
N ARG A 345 -20.06 -15.84 -10.27
CA ARG A 345 -21.47 -16.23 -10.07
C ARG A 345 -21.88 -17.47 -10.87
N SER A 346 -21.25 -17.71 -12.01
CA SER A 346 -21.69 -18.62 -13.06
C SER A 346 -21.16 -20.05 -12.90
N ALA A 347 -20.30 -20.29 -11.91
CA ALA A 347 -19.45 -21.49 -11.86
C ALA A 347 -20.01 -22.67 -11.06
N ASP A 348 -21.06 -22.52 -10.25
CA ASP A 348 -21.61 -23.63 -9.46
C ASP A 348 -23.14 -23.61 -9.35
N GLY A 349 -23.76 -24.74 -9.69
CA GLY A 349 -25.11 -25.09 -9.25
C GLY A 349 -25.16 -25.50 -7.77
N ASP A 350 -24.26 -24.95 -6.95
CA ASP A 350 -24.16 -25.28 -5.54
C ASP A 350 -25.03 -24.31 -4.72
N GLN A 351 -26.14 -24.85 -4.24
CA GLN A 351 -27.12 -24.21 -3.36
C GLN A 351 -26.61 -24.13 -1.90
N SER A 352 -25.30 -24.13 -1.66
CA SER A 352 -24.74 -23.89 -0.35
C SER A 352 -24.74 -22.37 -0.09
N GLY A 353 -25.92 -21.85 0.26
CA GLY A 353 -26.19 -20.44 0.60
C GLY A 353 -25.55 -19.97 1.91
N ALA A 354 -24.29 -20.32 2.15
CA ALA A 354 -23.49 -19.74 3.22
C ALA A 354 -22.62 -18.63 2.63
N ASP A 355 -22.95 -17.40 3.00
CA ASP A 355 -22.13 -16.21 2.79
C ASP A 355 -20.85 -16.36 3.63
N VAL A 356 -19.79 -16.90 3.00
CA VAL A 356 -18.49 -17.07 3.66
C VAL A 356 -17.65 -15.82 3.40
N ASN A 357 -17.41 -15.05 4.45
CA ASN A 357 -16.41 -13.98 4.44
C ASN A 357 -15.02 -14.54 4.11
N LEU A 358 -14.50 -14.23 2.91
CA LEU A 358 -13.22 -14.73 2.42
C LEU A 358 -12.03 -13.87 2.85
N ASP A 359 -12.23 -12.68 3.44
CA ASP A 359 -11.10 -11.82 3.85
C ASP A 359 -10.27 -12.48 4.95
N ARG A 360 -10.94 -13.14 5.91
CA ARG A 360 -10.23 -13.96 6.90
C ARG A 360 -9.58 -15.22 6.32
N PHE A 361 -9.63 -15.44 5.01
CA PHE A 361 -8.95 -16.53 4.34
C PHE A 361 -7.78 -16.07 3.47
N VAL A 362 -7.43 -14.77 3.54
CA VAL A 362 -6.28 -14.17 2.89
C VAL A 362 -5.31 -13.65 3.94
N LEU A 363 -4.11 -14.24 4.00
CA LEU A 363 -2.99 -13.64 4.72
C LEU A 363 -2.36 -12.58 3.82
N PHE A 364 -2.57 -11.31 4.16
CA PHE A 364 -1.93 -10.15 3.53
C PHE A 364 -0.66 -9.75 4.31
N GLU A 365 0.50 -10.25 3.88
CA GLU A 365 1.79 -9.89 4.44
C GLU A 365 2.40 -8.68 3.72
N HIS A 366 2.90 -7.73 4.51
CA HIS A 366 3.57 -6.52 4.05
C HIS A 366 4.72 -6.17 4.98
N THR A 367 5.94 -6.45 4.53
CA THR A 367 7.20 -6.09 5.22
C THR A 367 7.98 -5.06 4.38
N ALA A 368 9.17 -4.69 4.84
CA ALA A 368 10.02 -3.75 4.10
C ALA A 368 10.35 -4.24 2.67
N ASP A 369 10.57 -5.54 2.48
CA ASP A 369 11.09 -6.12 1.23
C ASP A 369 10.12 -7.12 0.57
N SER A 370 9.00 -7.44 1.22
CA SER A 370 8.07 -8.48 0.79
C SER A 370 6.62 -8.03 0.82
N LEU A 371 5.90 -8.40 -0.23
CA LEU A 371 4.45 -8.31 -0.32
C LEU A 371 3.92 -9.70 -0.67
N ARG A 372 3.06 -10.29 0.16
CA ARG A 372 2.57 -11.65 -0.09
C ARG A 372 1.09 -11.78 0.26
N PHE A 373 0.33 -12.35 -0.67
CA PHE A 373 -1.06 -12.76 -0.43
C PHE A 373 -1.11 -14.29 -0.42
N ALA A 374 -1.31 -14.90 0.75
CA ALA A 374 -1.51 -16.35 0.86
C ALA A 374 -2.99 -16.66 1.14
N LEU A 375 -3.63 -17.33 0.18
CA LEU A 375 -5.05 -17.62 0.20
C LEU A 375 -5.28 -19.09 0.55
N ARG A 376 -6.29 -19.34 1.39
CA ARG A 376 -6.80 -20.67 1.72
C ARG A 376 -8.30 -20.75 1.48
N PHE A 377 -8.74 -21.51 0.50
CA PHE A 377 -10.13 -21.50 0.09
C PHE A 377 -10.97 -22.51 0.89
N PRO A 378 -11.99 -22.07 1.65
CA PRO A 378 -12.92 -22.98 2.34
C PRO A 378 -13.95 -23.61 1.40
N LEU A 379 -13.99 -23.17 0.14
CA LEU A 379 -14.92 -23.62 -0.90
C LEU A 379 -14.21 -23.71 -2.26
N SER A 380 -14.66 -24.64 -3.10
CA SER A 380 -14.22 -24.72 -4.50
C SER A 380 -14.87 -23.63 -5.33
N GLY A 381 -14.25 -23.28 -6.45
CA GLY A 381 -14.82 -22.32 -7.39
C GLY A 381 -13.76 -21.55 -8.17
N LYS A 382 -14.21 -20.50 -8.86
CA LYS A 382 -13.35 -19.56 -9.57
C LYS A 382 -13.40 -18.21 -8.89
N PHE A 383 -12.23 -17.64 -8.67
CA PHE A 383 -12.05 -16.37 -7.98
C PHE A 383 -11.23 -15.41 -8.83
N LYS A 384 -11.42 -14.11 -8.61
CA LYS A 384 -10.58 -13.06 -9.16
C LYS A 384 -9.97 -12.28 -8.00
N MET A 385 -8.68 -12.02 -8.05
CA MET A 385 -7.94 -11.24 -7.06
C MET A 385 -7.36 -10.01 -7.73
N ASP A 386 -7.87 -8.83 -7.37
CA ASP A 386 -7.33 -7.54 -7.79
C ASP A 386 -6.45 -6.98 -6.67
N ILE A 387 -5.19 -6.67 -6.96
CA ILE A 387 -4.25 -6.10 -5.99
C ILE A 387 -4.02 -4.63 -6.34
N PHE A 388 -4.25 -3.74 -5.39
CA PHE A 388 -4.07 -2.30 -5.56
C PHE A 388 -2.95 -1.79 -4.68
N GLY A 389 -2.28 -0.73 -5.12
CA GLY A 389 -1.22 -0.09 -4.35
C GLY A 389 -1.17 1.42 -4.57
N LEU A 390 -0.59 2.12 -3.62
CA LEU A 390 -0.26 3.54 -3.72
C LEU A 390 1.04 3.88 -2.99
N ASP A 391 1.65 5.00 -3.35
CA ASP A 391 2.74 5.65 -2.63
C ASP A 391 2.17 6.90 -1.97
N THR A 392 2.15 6.92 -0.63
CA THR A 392 1.52 7.98 0.17
C THR A 392 2.16 9.35 -0.02
N ARG A 393 3.39 9.39 -0.56
CA ARG A 393 4.08 10.65 -0.91
C ARG A 393 3.58 11.27 -2.20
N GLN A 394 2.90 10.49 -3.05
CA GLN A 394 2.49 10.90 -4.40
C GLN A 394 0.97 10.99 -4.56
N SER A 395 0.21 10.15 -3.86
CA SER A 395 -1.25 10.09 -4.01
C SER A 395 -1.91 9.40 -2.82
N ASP A 396 -3.18 9.72 -2.60
CA ASP A 396 -4.11 9.04 -1.70
C ASP A 396 -5.03 8.03 -2.43
N ILE A 397 -4.84 7.85 -3.74
CA ILE A 397 -5.66 6.95 -4.57
C ILE A 397 -4.93 5.62 -4.77
N PHE A 398 -5.62 4.52 -4.48
CA PHE A 398 -5.17 3.17 -4.79
C PHE A 398 -5.42 2.84 -6.27
N ASP A 399 -4.35 2.55 -7.01
CA ASP A 399 -4.45 2.10 -8.40
C ASP A 399 -4.19 0.60 -8.51
N LEU A 400 -4.82 -0.04 -9.50
CA LEU A 400 -4.63 -1.46 -9.77
C LEU A 400 -3.18 -1.74 -10.15
N THR A 401 -2.56 -2.71 -9.48
CA THR A 401 -1.20 -3.19 -9.78
C THR A 401 -1.26 -4.42 -10.67
N CYS A 402 -2.02 -5.44 -10.27
CA CYS A 402 -2.23 -6.65 -11.05
C CYS A 402 -3.52 -7.38 -10.68
N THR A 403 -3.97 -8.23 -11.60
CA THR A 403 -5.15 -9.09 -11.45
C THR A 403 -4.81 -10.54 -11.75
N TYR A 404 -5.22 -11.44 -10.85
CA TYR A 404 -5.16 -12.89 -11.02
C TYR A 404 -6.55 -13.50 -11.10
N LEU A 405 -6.71 -14.55 -11.91
CA LEU A 405 -7.81 -15.50 -11.83
C LEU A 405 -7.32 -16.77 -11.14
N ILE A 406 -8.06 -17.23 -10.14
CA ILE A 406 -7.68 -18.37 -9.31
C ILE A 406 -8.78 -19.42 -9.42
N HIS A 407 -8.43 -20.58 -9.94
CA HIS A 407 -9.29 -21.75 -9.98
C HIS A 407 -8.97 -22.66 -8.81
N CYS A 408 -9.94 -22.84 -7.93
CA CYS A 408 -9.86 -23.75 -6.80
C CYS A 408 -10.74 -24.98 -7.06
N PRO A 409 -10.18 -26.08 -7.61
CA PRO A 409 -10.97 -27.26 -7.93
C PRO A 409 -11.47 -28.00 -6.68
N ASN A 410 -10.72 -27.92 -5.57
CA ASN A 410 -11.08 -28.57 -4.31
C ASN A 410 -10.89 -27.58 -3.16
N ALA A 411 -11.93 -27.43 -2.34
CA ALA A 411 -11.84 -26.71 -1.07
C ALA A 411 -10.79 -27.34 -0.15
N GLN A 412 -10.14 -26.51 0.66
CA GLN A 412 -9.25 -26.98 1.70
C GLN A 412 -10.05 -27.69 2.81
N LYS A 413 -9.59 -28.87 3.21
CA LYS A 413 -10.22 -29.64 4.30
C LYS A 413 -9.99 -28.95 5.64
N ASN A 414 -11.03 -28.84 6.45
CA ASN A 414 -10.99 -28.18 7.77
C ASN A 414 -10.40 -26.76 7.70
N CYS A 415 -10.73 -26.02 6.63
CA CYS A 415 -10.25 -24.67 6.42
C CYS A 415 -10.84 -23.72 7.47
N LEU A 416 -10.03 -23.36 8.47
CA LEU A 416 -10.41 -22.37 9.47
C LEU A 416 -10.10 -20.97 8.96
N PRO A 417 -10.89 -19.95 9.31
CA PRO A 417 -10.53 -18.55 9.06
C PRO A 417 -9.32 -18.14 9.90
N LEU A 418 -8.61 -17.11 9.47
CA LEU A 418 -7.56 -16.44 10.22
C LEU A 418 -8.17 -15.82 11.49
N PRO A 419 -7.40 -15.73 12.58
CA PRO A 419 -7.87 -15.18 13.85
C PRO A 419 -8.24 -13.68 13.77
N ASP A 420 -7.69 -12.94 12.81
CA ASP A 420 -8.09 -11.57 12.50
C ASP A 420 -7.79 -11.26 11.01
N CYS A 421 -8.17 -10.07 10.53
CA CYS A 421 -7.81 -9.53 9.22
C CYS A 421 -7.44 -8.03 9.33
N PRO A 422 -6.23 -7.70 9.83
CA PRO A 422 -5.84 -6.31 10.06
C PRO A 422 -5.69 -5.53 8.73
N PRO A 423 -6.25 -4.31 8.60
CA PRO A 423 -6.16 -3.52 7.37
C PRO A 423 -4.73 -3.18 6.93
N ILE A 424 -3.81 -3.02 7.89
CA ILE A 424 -2.38 -2.73 7.62
C ILE A 424 -1.58 -3.98 7.23
N GLY A 425 -2.22 -5.15 7.23
CA GLY A 425 -1.58 -6.44 6.97
C GLY A 425 -0.81 -6.99 8.17
N TRP A 426 0.01 -8.00 7.87
CA TRP A 426 0.83 -8.76 8.81
C TRP A 426 2.32 -8.55 8.52
N GLY A 427 3.14 -8.54 9.57
CA GLY A 427 4.59 -8.34 9.49
C GLY A 427 5.05 -6.93 9.83
N PHE A 428 6.37 -6.77 9.96
CA PHE A 428 6.98 -5.50 10.33
C PHE A 428 7.06 -4.57 9.11
N GLY A 429 6.14 -3.59 9.07
CA GLY A 429 6.00 -2.63 7.97
C GLY A 429 6.15 -1.17 8.39
N GLY A 430 5.74 -0.26 7.49
CA GLY A 430 5.88 1.19 7.67
C GLY A 430 5.19 1.76 8.91
N GLU A 431 4.05 1.19 9.34
CA GLU A 431 3.31 1.68 10.52
C GLU A 431 4.13 1.48 11.82
N ALA A 432 4.77 0.32 12.00
CA ALA A 432 5.65 0.06 13.13
C ALA A 432 6.85 1.01 13.16
N LYS A 433 7.48 1.23 11.99
CA LYS A 433 8.61 2.15 11.85
C LYS A 433 8.23 3.60 12.13
N ASN A 434 7.07 4.06 11.65
CA ASN A 434 6.54 5.40 11.92
C ASN A 434 6.24 5.63 13.41
N ALA A 435 5.80 4.57 14.10
CA ALA A 435 5.63 4.56 15.55
C ALA A 435 6.97 4.56 16.32
N GLY A 436 8.11 4.46 15.64
CA GLY A 436 9.44 4.46 16.26
C GLY A 436 9.92 3.08 16.73
N LEU A 437 9.26 1.99 16.30
CA LEU A 437 9.70 0.63 16.61
C LEU A 437 10.78 0.15 15.64
N GLU A 438 11.55 -0.85 16.07
CA GLU A 438 12.53 -1.58 15.26
C GLU A 438 12.43 -3.08 15.58
N ALA A 439 12.25 -3.95 14.58
CA ALA A 439 12.26 -5.40 14.80
C ALA A 439 13.67 -5.88 15.20
N LYS A 440 13.80 -6.48 16.39
CA LYS A 440 15.07 -7.10 16.87
C LYS A 440 15.08 -8.62 16.79
N SER A 441 13.91 -9.27 16.88
CA SER A 441 13.82 -10.74 16.78
C SER A 441 13.01 -11.28 15.60
N HIS A 442 11.88 -10.67 15.23
CA HIS A 442 11.03 -11.15 14.14
C HIS A 442 10.54 -9.97 13.28
N ASP A 443 10.85 -9.99 11.99
CA ASP A 443 10.45 -8.99 10.99
C ASP A 443 9.33 -9.50 10.05
N GLY A 444 9.23 -10.81 9.83
CA GLY A 444 8.20 -11.44 9.01
C GLY A 444 6.80 -11.50 9.63
N ALA A 445 5.79 -11.83 8.81
CA ALA A 445 4.39 -11.90 9.25
C ALA A 445 4.03 -13.10 10.14
N ILE A 446 4.72 -14.22 9.98
CA ILE A 446 4.38 -15.50 10.62
C ILE A 446 5.47 -15.91 11.60
N ILE A 447 5.08 -16.23 12.84
CA ILE A 447 5.97 -16.81 13.83
C ILE A 447 5.49 -18.23 14.13
N ILE A 448 6.37 -19.22 14.00
CA ILE A 448 6.06 -20.62 14.28
C ILE A 448 6.70 -21.02 15.61
N THR A 449 5.90 -21.49 16.56
CA THR A 449 6.36 -22.00 17.85
C THR A 449 5.99 -23.48 18.02
N LYS A 450 6.84 -24.20 18.76
CA LYS A 450 6.65 -25.64 19.05
C LYS A 450 6.00 -25.88 20.41
N ASP A 451 6.29 -25.02 21.38
CA ASP A 451 5.85 -25.12 22.77
C ASP A 451 4.83 -24.03 23.14
N GLY A 452 4.38 -23.25 22.16
CA GLY A 452 3.45 -22.15 22.38
C GLY A 452 4.03 -20.97 23.13
N LYS A 453 5.33 -20.95 23.43
CA LYS A 453 6.00 -19.80 24.03
C LYS A 453 6.71 -19.02 22.95
N VAL A 454 6.57 -17.70 22.98
CA VAL A 454 7.21 -16.79 22.02
C VAL A 454 7.71 -15.55 22.75
N GLU A 455 8.92 -15.12 22.42
CA GLU A 455 9.49 -13.86 22.87
C GLU A 455 9.78 -12.97 21.65
N ILE A 456 9.09 -11.84 21.54
CA ILE A 456 9.25 -10.87 20.44
C ILE A 456 9.94 -9.63 20.99
N LYS A 457 11.08 -9.24 20.39
CA LYS A 457 11.89 -8.10 20.81
C LYS A 457 11.78 -6.98 19.80
N LEU A 458 11.46 -5.79 20.29
CA LEU A 458 11.30 -4.58 19.51
C LEU A 458 12.11 -3.46 20.16
N GLY A 459 13.06 -2.88 19.44
CA GLY A 459 13.70 -1.64 19.86
C GLY A 459 12.73 -0.46 19.74
N ALA A 460 12.91 0.57 20.56
CA ALA A 460 12.14 1.80 20.49
C ALA A 460 13.07 3.02 20.35
N HIS A 461 12.78 3.86 19.35
CA HIS A 461 13.51 5.12 19.08
C HIS A 461 12.71 6.36 19.48
N LYS A 462 11.49 6.16 19.98
CA LYS A 462 10.58 7.17 20.50
C LYS A 462 10.05 6.73 21.86
N ASP A 463 9.72 7.69 22.70
CA ASP A 463 8.99 7.44 23.94
C ASP A 463 7.53 7.11 23.60
N ILE A 464 7.21 5.82 23.54
CA ILE A 464 5.88 5.31 23.18
C ILE A 464 5.34 4.38 24.24
N ARG A 465 4.01 4.32 24.34
CA ARG A 465 3.32 3.24 25.05
C ARG A 465 2.92 2.16 24.07
N LEU A 466 3.27 0.92 24.40
CA LEU A 466 2.93 -0.24 23.61
C LEU A 466 1.85 -1.06 24.32
N HIS A 467 0.80 -1.40 23.59
CA HIS A 467 -0.29 -2.28 24.02
C HIS A 467 -0.34 -3.51 23.12
N GLN A 468 -0.72 -4.66 23.69
CA GLN A 468 -0.89 -5.91 22.94
C GLN A 468 -2.34 -6.39 23.01
N LEU A 469 -2.75 -7.08 21.96
CA LEU A 469 -4.01 -7.80 21.89
C LEU A 469 -3.79 -9.15 21.20
N LEU A 470 -4.12 -10.24 21.91
CA LEU A 470 -4.03 -11.59 21.38
C LEU A 470 -5.43 -12.12 21.05
N LYS A 471 -5.63 -12.59 19.81
CA LYS A 471 -6.91 -13.17 19.35
C LYS A 471 -6.74 -14.60 18.85
N ASN A 472 -7.81 -15.37 18.96
CA ASN A 472 -7.96 -16.71 18.39
C ASN A 472 -9.39 -16.87 17.86
N THR A 473 -9.60 -17.82 16.96
CA THR A 473 -10.95 -18.11 16.43
C THR A 473 -11.86 -18.86 17.40
N ILE A 474 -11.30 -19.54 18.40
CA ILE A 474 -12.00 -20.43 19.33
C ILE A 474 -11.95 -19.88 20.76
N VAL A 475 -10.80 -19.41 21.22
CA VAL A 475 -10.60 -18.88 22.59
C VAL A 475 -10.96 -17.40 22.63
N ASP A 476 -11.75 -17.00 23.62
CA ASP A 476 -12.19 -15.62 23.79
C ASP A 476 -11.07 -14.67 24.22
N GLU A 477 -11.22 -13.40 23.86
CA GLU A 477 -10.25 -12.34 24.10
C GLU A 477 -9.99 -12.08 25.59
N ALA A 478 -11.01 -12.16 26.44
CA ALA A 478 -10.86 -11.91 27.88
C ALA A 478 -9.98 -12.98 28.53
N THR A 479 -10.14 -14.24 28.12
CA THR A 479 -9.23 -15.33 28.50
C THR A 479 -7.82 -15.08 27.99
N LEU A 480 -7.66 -14.70 26.72
CA LEU A 480 -6.35 -14.47 26.07
C LEU A 480 -5.58 -13.27 26.62
N SER A 481 -6.25 -12.31 27.27
CA SER A 481 -5.61 -11.16 27.91
C SER A 481 -4.52 -11.54 28.92
N LYS A 482 -4.63 -12.73 29.54
CA LYS A 482 -3.67 -13.27 30.51
C LYS A 482 -2.56 -14.12 29.88
N TYR A 483 -2.49 -14.22 28.57
CA TYR A 483 -1.54 -15.09 27.85
C TYR A 483 -0.51 -14.30 27.02
N ALA A 484 -0.52 -12.98 27.16
CA ALA A 484 0.42 -12.09 26.51
C ALA A 484 0.77 -10.94 27.44
N VAL A 485 2.06 -10.68 27.60
CA VAL A 485 2.55 -9.57 28.43
C VAL A 485 3.68 -8.84 27.72
N ILE A 486 3.78 -7.54 27.95
CA ILE A 486 4.86 -6.68 27.49
C ILE A 486 5.74 -6.35 28.68
N ARG A 487 7.05 -6.28 28.48
CA ARG A 487 7.99 -5.68 29.43
C ARG A 487 8.99 -4.82 28.68
N GLU A 488 9.63 -3.93 29.40
CA GLU A 488 10.72 -3.11 28.86
C GLU A 488 12.02 -3.50 29.55
N GLU A 489 13.04 -3.83 28.76
CA GLU A 489 14.38 -4.18 29.23
C GLU A 489 15.42 -3.49 28.34
N ASN A 490 16.32 -2.69 28.93
CA ASN A 490 17.40 -1.99 28.21
C ASN A 490 16.95 -1.15 26.99
N GLY A 491 15.76 -0.54 27.04
CA GLY A 491 15.20 0.26 25.93
C GLY A 491 14.57 -0.58 24.81
N GLU A 492 14.35 -1.88 25.04
CA GLU A 492 13.62 -2.76 24.15
C GLU A 492 12.29 -3.19 24.79
N PHE A 493 11.22 -3.16 24.01
CA PHE A 493 9.98 -3.86 24.35
C PHE A 493 10.15 -5.34 24.05
N ILE A 494 9.77 -6.17 25.02
CA ILE A 494 9.74 -7.60 24.86
C ILE A 494 8.32 -8.11 25.14
N VAL A 495 7.70 -8.69 24.12
CA VAL A 495 6.37 -9.28 24.18
C VAL A 495 6.50 -10.79 24.41
N ASP A 496 6.09 -11.25 25.59
CA ASP A 496 6.04 -12.67 25.94
C ASP A 496 4.64 -13.23 25.67
N LEU A 497 4.56 -14.32 24.91
CA LEU A 497 3.32 -15.07 24.70
C LEU A 497 3.41 -16.46 25.32
N ARG A 498 2.27 -16.95 25.81
CA ARG A 498 2.05 -18.34 26.26
C ARG A 498 0.75 -18.84 25.66
N LEU A 499 0.78 -19.51 24.52
CA LEU A 499 -0.45 -19.97 23.87
C LEU A 499 -1.12 -21.06 24.74
N PRO A 500 -2.43 -20.94 25.07
CA PRO A 500 -3.10 -21.91 25.93
C PRO A 500 -3.24 -23.29 25.29
N GLN A 501 -3.43 -23.32 23.97
CA GLN A 501 -3.61 -24.53 23.16
C GLN A 501 -2.98 -24.35 21.75
N GLY A 502 -2.78 -25.44 21.02
CA GLY A 502 -2.36 -25.38 19.62
C GLY A 502 -3.37 -24.65 18.72
N GLY A 503 -2.87 -24.04 17.64
CA GLY A 503 -3.68 -23.30 16.68
C GLY A 503 -2.98 -22.07 16.13
N GLU A 504 -3.78 -21.20 15.51
CA GLU A 504 -3.34 -19.92 14.95
C GLU A 504 -3.87 -18.76 15.82
N TYR A 505 -3.00 -17.79 16.12
CA TYR A 505 -3.32 -16.63 16.94
C TYR A 505 -2.90 -15.35 16.25
N ALA A 506 -3.70 -14.29 16.35
CA ALA A 506 -3.30 -12.96 15.94
C ALA A 506 -2.73 -12.22 17.15
N LEU A 507 -1.45 -11.87 17.12
CA LEU A 507 -0.92 -10.86 18.02
C LEU A 507 -0.99 -9.51 17.30
N LYS A 508 -1.66 -8.54 17.91
CA LYS A 508 -1.75 -7.17 17.43
C LYS A 508 -1.10 -6.25 18.43
N LEU A 509 -0.27 -5.35 17.94
CA LEU A 509 0.37 -4.32 18.75
C LEU A 509 -0.16 -2.95 18.37
N TYR A 510 -0.38 -2.14 19.38
CA TYR A 510 -0.89 -0.79 19.27
C TYR A 510 0.07 0.16 19.97
N ALA A 511 0.32 1.32 19.38
CA ALA A 511 1.19 2.32 19.96
C ALA A 511 0.60 3.73 19.89
N ASN A 512 0.97 4.53 20.89
CA ASN A 512 0.75 5.97 20.95
C ASN A 512 1.98 6.64 21.58
N GLU A 513 2.23 7.89 21.22
CA GLU A 513 3.31 8.66 21.85
C GLU A 513 2.96 8.90 23.32
N ASP A 514 3.99 8.88 24.17
CA ASP A 514 3.76 8.93 25.61
C ASP A 514 3.24 10.32 26.03
N GLY A 515 2.12 10.34 26.76
CA GLY A 515 1.40 11.58 27.11
C GLY A 515 0.34 12.06 26.10
N GLU A 516 0.16 11.39 24.95
CA GLU A 516 -0.99 11.64 24.08
C GLU A 516 -2.28 10.98 24.60
N ASP A 517 -3.37 11.76 24.59
CA ASP A 517 -4.73 11.28 24.86
C ASP A 517 -5.38 10.82 23.54
N GLY A 518 -5.74 9.54 23.43
CA GLY A 518 -6.38 8.98 22.23
C GLY A 518 -6.35 7.45 22.19
N GLU A 519 -7.04 6.87 21.21
CA GLU A 519 -6.92 5.44 20.91
C GLU A 519 -5.57 5.17 20.23
N ALA A 520 -4.82 4.20 20.77
CA ALA A 520 -3.56 3.79 20.18
C ALA A 520 -3.79 3.19 18.78
N GLY A 521 -3.01 3.60 17.79
CA GLY A 521 -3.11 3.06 16.43
C GLY A 521 -2.56 1.64 16.37
N ASN A 522 -3.14 0.76 15.54
CA ASN A 522 -2.54 -0.54 15.27
C ASN A 522 -1.28 -0.33 14.43
N VAL A 523 -0.13 -0.85 14.89
CA VAL A 523 1.16 -0.59 14.28
C VAL A 523 1.87 -1.84 13.76
N LEU A 524 1.54 -3.01 14.31
CA LEU A 524 2.22 -4.26 13.98
C LEU A 524 1.32 -5.45 14.29
N ASN A 525 1.30 -6.45 13.40
CA ASN A 525 0.54 -7.69 13.59
C ASN A 525 1.38 -8.91 13.22
N TYR A 526 1.26 -9.98 14.00
CA TYR A 526 1.90 -11.28 13.75
C TYR A 526 0.88 -12.40 13.79
N LEU A 527 0.95 -13.32 12.83
CA LEU A 527 0.24 -14.60 12.88
C LEU A 527 1.13 -15.62 13.59
N ILE A 528 0.78 -15.99 14.81
CA ILE A 528 1.50 -16.99 15.60
C ILE A 528 0.88 -18.36 15.33
N LYS A 529 1.70 -19.33 14.90
CA LYS A 529 1.28 -20.70 14.61
C LYS A 529 1.91 -21.68 15.58
N CYS A 530 1.07 -22.52 16.19
CA CYS A 530 1.52 -23.65 17.01
C CYS A 530 0.80 -24.93 16.57
N ASN A 531 1.56 -25.94 16.15
CA ASN A 531 1.01 -27.20 15.67
C ASN A 531 0.91 -28.28 16.77
N GLU A 532 1.34 -27.98 18.00
CA GLU A 532 1.29 -28.92 19.13
C GLU A 532 -0.15 -29.07 19.64
N LYS A 533 -0.66 -30.31 19.65
CA LYS A 533 -2.06 -30.61 20.01
C LYS A 533 -2.28 -30.73 21.51
N ASN A 534 -1.26 -31.17 22.26
CA ASN A 534 -1.35 -31.38 23.70
C ASN A 534 -0.78 -30.20 24.50
N LEU A 535 -0.87 -29.01 23.93
CA LEU A 535 -0.37 -27.81 24.57
C LEU A 535 -1.29 -27.38 25.72
N SER A 536 -0.70 -27.07 26.86
CA SER A 536 -1.40 -26.53 28.03
C SER A 536 -0.47 -25.60 28.80
N ASN A 537 -0.21 -24.42 28.24
CA ASN A 537 0.55 -23.40 28.96
C ASN A 537 -0.36 -22.73 30.01
N LYS A 538 0.20 -22.45 31.18
CA LYS A 538 -0.50 -21.68 32.22
C LYS A 538 -0.53 -20.19 31.82
N PRO A 539 -1.63 -19.46 32.14
CA PRO A 539 -1.65 -18.02 31.96
C PRO A 539 -0.62 -17.35 32.87
N PHE A 540 -0.24 -16.12 32.53
CA PHE A 540 0.47 -15.24 33.45
C PHE A 540 -0.45 -14.89 34.64
N PRO A 541 0.09 -14.67 35.85
CA PRO A 541 -0.66 -14.07 36.95
C PRO A 541 -1.25 -12.71 36.53
N ASN A 542 -2.28 -12.23 37.23
CA ASN A 542 -2.99 -11.01 36.83
C ASN A 542 -2.05 -9.78 36.81
N ILE A 543 -1.66 -9.33 35.62
CA ILE A 543 -0.81 -8.15 35.41
C ILE A 543 -1.71 -7.06 34.83
N THR A 544 -1.87 -5.95 35.54
CA THR A 544 -2.72 -4.85 35.08
C THR A 544 -2.25 -4.32 33.73
N ASP A 545 -3.17 -4.32 32.77
CA ASP A 545 -2.98 -3.94 31.36
C ASP A 545 -1.92 -4.77 30.60
N GLY A 546 -1.51 -5.92 31.15
CA GLY A 546 -0.54 -6.83 30.53
C GLY A 546 0.86 -6.23 30.35
N PHE A 547 1.20 -5.15 31.06
CA PHE A 547 2.50 -4.47 30.91
C PHE A 547 3.28 -4.53 32.24
N LEU A 548 4.52 -5.02 32.21
CA LEU A 548 5.40 -5.16 33.35
C LEU A 548 6.34 -3.95 33.48
N GLY A 549 6.66 -3.61 34.73
CA GLY A 549 7.52 -2.49 35.09
C GLY A 549 6.73 -1.21 35.35
N LYS A 550 7.41 -0.09 35.14
CA LYS A 550 6.91 1.26 35.39
C LYS A 550 5.86 1.66 34.35
N LYS A 551 4.76 2.30 34.79
CA LYS A 551 3.77 2.93 33.91
C LYS A 551 4.09 4.42 33.72
N SER A 552 3.70 5.00 32.59
CA SER A 552 3.98 6.42 32.29
C SER A 552 3.36 7.40 33.29
N ILE A 553 2.18 7.07 33.84
CA ILE A 553 1.51 7.89 34.86
C ILE A 553 2.29 7.98 36.19
N ALA A 554 3.25 7.07 36.44
CA ALA A 554 4.01 7.04 37.68
C ALA A 554 4.81 8.33 37.90
N ASP A 555 5.43 8.89 36.85
CA ASP A 555 6.20 10.14 36.96
C ASP A 555 5.32 11.35 37.24
N ALA A 556 4.16 11.44 36.57
CA ALA A 556 3.19 12.51 36.79
C ALA A 556 2.67 12.51 38.24
N LEU A 557 2.47 11.33 38.82
CA LEU A 557 2.09 11.15 40.22
C LEU A 557 3.27 11.26 41.19
N GLY A 558 4.51 11.27 40.69
CA GLY A 558 5.73 11.35 41.49
C GLY A 558 6.01 10.09 42.29
N VAL A 559 5.72 8.92 41.72
CA VAL A 559 5.98 7.60 42.30
C VAL A 559 7.18 6.96 41.61
N LYS A 560 8.22 6.65 42.38
CA LYS A 560 9.49 6.10 41.87
C LYS A 560 9.87 4.83 42.63
N ALA A 561 10.12 3.74 41.91
CA ALA A 561 10.69 2.53 42.49
C ALA A 561 12.13 2.76 42.97
N LEU A 562 12.44 2.24 44.17
CA LEU A 562 13.75 2.33 44.82
C LEU A 562 14.50 0.99 44.85
N SER A 563 13.78 -0.14 44.97
CA SER A 563 14.42 -1.47 45.03
C SER A 563 14.59 -2.13 43.66
N HIS A 564 13.49 -2.42 42.95
CA HIS A 564 13.50 -3.11 41.66
C HIS A 564 13.00 -2.18 40.57
N LYS A 565 13.81 -1.98 39.52
CA LYS A 565 13.41 -1.18 38.35
C LYS A 565 12.79 -2.06 37.26
N ASP A 566 13.28 -3.29 37.15
CA ASP A 566 12.81 -4.26 36.18
C ASP A 566 11.47 -4.86 36.62
N GLY A 567 10.62 -5.17 35.65
CA GLY A 567 9.30 -5.75 35.91
C GLY A 567 9.33 -7.24 36.29
N LYS A 568 10.45 -7.93 36.13
CA LYS A 568 10.63 -9.33 36.55
C LYS A 568 11.55 -9.42 37.76
N ILE A 569 11.14 -10.20 38.75
CA ILE A 569 11.89 -10.43 39.99
C ILE A 569 11.98 -11.93 40.22
N HIS A 570 13.11 -12.41 40.72
CA HIS A 570 13.28 -13.79 41.16
C HIS A 570 13.61 -13.81 42.65
N SER A 571 12.83 -14.58 43.42
CA SER A 571 12.82 -14.62 44.89
C SER A 571 13.20 -16.01 45.39
N LYS A 572 14.46 -16.17 45.80
CA LYS A 572 15.04 -17.49 46.14
C LYS A 572 14.58 -18.10 47.47
N ASP A 573 14.01 -17.29 48.36
CA ASP A 573 13.57 -17.68 49.70
C ASP A 573 12.08 -17.37 49.91
N GLY A 574 11.34 -17.17 48.82
CA GLY A 574 9.95 -16.78 48.85
C GLY A 574 9.66 -15.39 49.39
N ARG A 575 10.67 -14.56 49.71
CA ARG A 575 10.48 -13.22 50.27
C ARG A 575 11.09 -12.14 49.40
N THR A 576 10.30 -11.10 49.12
CA THR A 576 10.76 -9.95 48.33
C THR A 576 10.34 -8.65 48.97
N ARG A 577 11.25 -7.67 49.01
CA ARG A 577 10.99 -6.30 49.49
C ARG A 577 10.87 -5.32 48.31
N LEU A 578 9.69 -4.73 48.14
CA LEU A 578 9.45 -3.67 47.17
C LEU A 578 9.47 -2.31 47.86
N GLU A 579 10.31 -1.39 47.38
CA GLU A 579 10.44 -0.05 47.97
C GLU A 579 10.12 1.03 46.94
N PHE A 580 9.35 2.03 47.33
CA PHE A 580 8.95 3.16 46.49
C PHE A 580 9.09 4.48 47.23
N GLN A 581 9.44 5.53 46.50
CA GLN A 581 9.28 6.92 46.93
C GLN A 581 8.00 7.46 46.29
N ALA A 582 7.12 8.04 47.08
CA ALA A 582 5.96 8.79 46.59
C ALA A 582 5.90 10.19 47.22
N LYS A 583 5.17 11.12 46.60
CA LYS A 583 4.88 12.43 47.21
C LYS A 583 4.02 12.24 48.47
N ASN A 584 4.15 13.15 49.45
CA ASN A 584 3.47 13.02 50.76
C ASN A 584 1.94 12.95 50.68
N ASN A 585 1.35 13.48 49.61
CA ASN A 585 -0.10 13.44 49.33
C ASN A 585 -0.56 12.19 48.56
N MET A 586 0.33 11.25 48.26
CA MET A 586 0.03 9.99 47.59
C MET A 586 -0.12 8.86 48.60
N GLU A 587 -1.05 7.95 48.33
CA GLU A 587 -1.21 6.67 49.01
C GLU A 587 -1.01 5.55 48.00
N LEU A 588 -0.15 4.57 48.33
CA LEU A 588 0.09 3.42 47.48
C LEU A 588 -0.66 2.19 48.00
N VAL A 589 -1.24 1.43 47.08
CA VAL A 589 -1.93 0.16 47.36
C VAL A 589 -1.20 -0.95 46.59
N CYS A 590 -0.98 -2.08 47.24
CA CYS A 590 -0.32 -3.24 46.64
C CYS A 590 -1.33 -4.38 46.52
N GLU A 591 -1.53 -4.89 45.31
CA GLU A 591 -2.31 -6.08 45.04
C GLU A 591 -1.37 -7.23 44.65
N LEU A 592 -1.41 -8.32 45.42
CA LEU A 592 -0.66 -9.55 45.15
C LEU A 592 -1.62 -10.61 44.60
N HIS A 593 -1.21 -11.31 43.55
CA HIS A 593 -2.03 -12.32 42.87
C HIS A 593 -1.20 -13.53 42.47
N SER A 594 -1.81 -14.72 42.49
CA SER A 594 -1.26 -15.95 41.91
C SER A 594 -2.37 -16.70 41.16
N ASN A 595 -2.00 -17.47 40.14
CA ASN A 595 -2.92 -18.40 39.49
C ASN A 595 -3.05 -19.72 40.26
N ASP A 596 -2.21 -19.95 41.27
CA ASP A 596 -2.28 -21.13 42.13
C ASP A 596 -3.23 -20.87 43.33
N PRO A 597 -4.34 -21.61 43.47
CA PRO A 597 -5.27 -21.46 44.59
C PRO A 597 -4.64 -21.72 45.95
N ASN A 598 -3.63 -22.59 46.02
CA ASN A 598 -2.89 -22.86 47.25
C ASN A 598 -2.00 -21.67 47.60
N ALA A 599 -1.23 -21.17 46.62
CA ALA A 599 -0.42 -19.96 46.79
C ALA A 599 -1.25 -18.77 47.30
N THR A 600 -2.47 -18.62 46.76
CA THR A 600 -3.38 -17.52 47.08
C THR A 600 -3.80 -17.51 48.56
N LYS A 601 -3.88 -18.66 49.21
CA LYS A 601 -4.25 -18.78 50.63
C LYS A 601 -3.12 -18.36 51.58
N HIS A 602 -1.87 -18.53 51.16
CA HIS A 602 -0.71 -18.37 52.03
C HIS A 602 0.11 -17.10 51.75
N MET A 603 -0.05 -16.50 50.56
CA MET A 603 0.68 -15.29 50.20
C MET A 603 0.22 -14.08 51.02
N LYS A 604 1.17 -13.30 51.54
CA LYS A 604 0.89 -12.13 52.39
C LYS A 604 1.71 -10.91 51.92
N VAL A 605 1.15 -9.71 52.09
CA VAL A 605 1.85 -8.44 51.86
C VAL A 605 1.77 -7.61 53.13
N TYR A 606 2.91 -7.11 53.60
CA TYR A 606 3.01 -6.23 54.76
C TYR A 606 3.41 -4.82 54.31
N PRO A 607 2.44 -3.90 54.14
CA PRO A 607 2.71 -2.53 53.74
C PRO A 607 3.22 -1.70 54.93
N LYS A 608 4.20 -0.81 54.67
CA LYS A 608 4.73 0.14 55.63
C LYS A 608 5.05 1.47 54.93
N GLU A 609 4.62 2.59 55.52
CA GLU A 609 4.92 3.93 55.03
C GLU A 609 5.68 4.72 56.10
N VAL A 610 6.80 5.33 55.71
CA VAL A 610 7.59 6.22 56.58
C VAL A 610 8.08 7.42 55.76
N ASN A 611 7.56 8.61 56.02
CA ASN A 611 7.97 9.87 55.39
C ASN A 611 7.96 9.84 53.85
N GLY A 612 6.90 9.29 53.25
CA GLY A 612 6.74 9.17 51.80
C GLY A 612 7.49 8.00 51.17
N LYS A 613 8.28 7.25 51.96
CA LYS A 613 8.88 5.98 51.55
C LYS A 613 7.91 4.84 51.87
N TRP A 614 7.46 4.14 50.84
CA TRP A 614 6.60 2.97 50.92
C TRP A 614 7.43 1.70 50.79
N ILE A 615 7.18 0.74 51.67
CA ILE A 615 7.82 -0.57 51.69
C ILE A 615 6.70 -1.61 51.67
N PHE A 616 6.78 -2.58 50.77
CA PHE A 616 5.90 -3.73 50.73
C PHE A 616 6.77 -4.97 50.88
N ASP A 617 6.70 -5.60 52.05
CA ASP A 617 7.33 -6.90 52.28
C ASP A 617 6.35 -7.99 51.81
N VAL A 618 6.73 -8.70 50.76
CA VAL A 618 5.92 -9.70 50.06
C VAL A 618 6.41 -11.09 50.44
N ASP A 619 5.52 -11.91 50.99
CA ASP A 619 5.77 -13.27 51.46
C ASP A 619 5.01 -14.27 50.58
N MET A 620 5.75 -15.12 49.87
CA MET A 620 5.29 -16.07 48.85
C MET A 620 5.85 -17.46 49.17
N PRO A 621 5.31 -18.14 50.19
CA PRO A 621 5.89 -19.39 50.71
C PRO A 621 5.76 -20.57 49.75
N ILE A 622 4.85 -20.52 48.78
CA ILE A 622 4.66 -21.59 47.80
C ILE A 622 5.47 -21.27 46.53
N GLU A 623 6.16 -22.28 46.00
CA GLU A 623 6.89 -22.15 44.74
C GLU A 623 5.93 -21.82 43.59
N GLY A 624 6.26 -20.80 42.79
CA GLY A 624 5.46 -20.45 41.62
C GLY A 624 5.59 -19.00 41.16
N GLU A 625 4.69 -18.62 40.25
CA GLU A 625 4.63 -17.28 39.69
C GLU A 625 3.54 -16.43 40.37
N TYR A 626 3.91 -15.20 40.68
CA TYR A 626 3.07 -14.20 41.31
C TYR A 626 3.11 -12.90 40.51
N SER A 627 2.05 -12.08 40.64
CA SER A 627 2.09 -10.70 40.20
C SER A 627 1.84 -9.75 41.35
N VAL A 628 2.56 -8.62 41.33
CA VAL A 628 2.34 -7.51 42.24
C VAL A 628 1.98 -6.27 41.43
N ASN A 629 0.80 -5.73 41.64
CA ASN A 629 0.34 -4.49 41.02
C ASN A 629 0.32 -3.37 42.07
N ILE A 630 1.07 -2.31 41.83
CA ILE A 630 1.14 -1.14 42.69
C ILE A 630 0.28 -0.04 42.09
N PHE A 631 -0.64 0.46 42.89
CA PHE A 631 -1.55 1.52 42.52
C PHE A 631 -1.31 2.76 43.36
N ALA A 632 -1.53 3.94 42.78
CA ALA A 632 -1.43 5.21 43.46
C ALA A 632 -2.78 5.95 43.44
N LYS A 633 -3.14 6.54 44.58
CA LYS A 633 -4.29 7.44 44.74
C LYS A 633 -3.93 8.69 45.54
N LYS A 634 -4.64 9.79 45.31
CA LYS A 634 -4.51 11.04 46.08
C LYS A 634 -5.19 10.91 47.44
N LYS A 635 -4.46 11.27 48.51
CA LYS A 635 -5.03 11.35 49.86
C LYS A 635 -6.15 12.40 49.89
N GLY A 636 -7.34 12.00 50.32
CA GLY A 636 -8.51 12.87 50.42
C GLY A 636 -9.24 13.16 49.10
N ASP A 637 -8.94 12.43 48.01
CA ASP A 637 -9.66 12.57 46.75
C ASP A 637 -11.04 11.90 46.80
N GLU A 638 -12.10 12.71 46.78
CA GLU A 638 -13.51 12.24 46.83
C GLU A 638 -13.88 11.36 45.62
N ASN A 639 -13.21 11.53 44.48
CA ASN A 639 -13.48 10.74 43.27
C ASN A 639 -12.86 9.34 43.29
N LYS A 640 -12.08 9.00 44.33
CA LYS A 640 -11.43 7.68 44.54
C LYS A 640 -10.65 7.15 43.33
N ARG A 641 -10.18 8.01 42.43
CA ARG A 641 -9.50 7.57 41.22
C ARG A 641 -8.15 6.96 41.58
N ILE A 642 -7.97 5.71 41.18
CA ILE A 642 -6.78 4.91 41.45
C ILE A 642 -6.09 4.59 40.12
N TYR A 643 -4.77 4.69 40.09
CA TYR A 643 -3.97 4.51 38.88
C TYR A 643 -2.94 3.43 39.11
N ASN A 644 -2.84 2.45 38.21
CA ASN A 644 -1.72 1.52 38.25
C ASN A 644 -0.43 2.25 37.87
N VAL A 645 0.61 2.14 38.70
CA VAL A 645 1.88 2.85 38.53
C VAL A 645 3.06 1.90 38.29
N TYR A 646 3.01 0.68 38.83
CA TYR A 646 3.98 -0.38 38.56
C TYR A 646 3.29 -1.74 38.59
N SER A 647 3.78 -2.67 37.77
CA SER A 647 3.41 -4.08 37.83
C SER A 647 4.66 -4.95 37.78
N TYR A 648 4.74 -5.95 38.66
CA TYR A 648 5.85 -6.90 38.71
C TYR A 648 5.35 -8.31 38.53
N MET A 649 6.17 -9.15 37.89
CA MET A 649 6.04 -10.60 37.90
C MET A 649 7.16 -11.16 38.77
N ILE A 650 6.82 -11.96 39.76
CA ILE A 650 7.78 -12.55 40.70
C ILE A 650 7.75 -14.07 40.54
N GLU A 651 8.91 -14.65 40.23
CA GLU A 651 9.14 -16.09 40.30
C GLU A 651 9.72 -16.41 41.68
N SER A 652 9.00 -17.22 42.46
CA SER A 652 9.34 -17.55 43.84
C SER A 652 9.72 -19.02 43.96
N ASP A 653 10.85 -19.31 44.62
CA ASP A 653 11.27 -20.67 44.98
C ASP A 653 10.56 -21.18 46.25
N GLY A 654 9.77 -20.32 46.92
CA GLY A 654 9.04 -20.63 48.15
C GLY A 654 9.92 -20.75 49.41
N HIS A 655 9.28 -21.09 50.52
CA HIS A 655 9.92 -21.48 51.78
C HIS A 655 8.97 -22.32 52.65
N GLU A 656 9.49 -22.96 53.70
CA GLU A 656 8.65 -23.75 54.62
C GLU A 656 7.57 -22.87 55.28
N LEU A 657 6.32 -23.35 55.28
CA LEU A 657 5.22 -22.73 56.01
C LEU A 657 5.46 -22.93 57.50
N GLU A 658 5.42 -21.84 58.29
CA GLU A 658 5.51 -21.96 59.75
C GLU A 658 4.27 -22.72 60.27
N ASN A 659 4.51 -23.87 60.91
CA ASN A 659 3.48 -24.74 61.50
C ASN A 659 2.67 -23.97 62.57
N GLY A 660 1.55 -23.34 62.19
CA GLY A 660 0.78 -22.52 63.14
C GLY A 660 -0.67 -22.16 62.79
N GLU A 661 -1.16 -22.36 61.56
CA GLU A 661 -2.52 -21.94 61.15
C GLU A 661 -3.38 -23.11 60.59
N GLU A 662 -3.19 -24.35 61.09
CA GLU A 662 -4.02 -25.52 60.71
C GLU A 662 -5.28 -25.76 61.60
N ASN A 663 -5.63 -24.83 62.50
CA ASN A 663 -6.64 -25.09 63.55
C ASN A 663 -7.86 -24.16 63.59
N GLU A 664 -8.35 -23.67 62.45
CA GLU A 664 -9.68 -23.01 62.38
C GLU A 664 -10.50 -23.49 61.18
N SER A 665 -10.87 -24.78 61.13
CA SER A 665 -12.00 -25.24 60.29
C SER A 665 -12.57 -26.60 60.70
N LYS A 666 -12.63 -26.89 62.00
CA LYS A 666 -13.43 -27.98 62.55
C LYS A 666 -14.13 -27.48 63.79
N ASP A 667 -15.35 -26.99 63.59
CA ASP A 667 -16.50 -27.07 64.50
C ASP A 667 -17.48 -25.98 64.04
N ASP A 668 -18.48 -26.41 63.27
CA ASP A 668 -19.85 -25.87 63.24
C ASP A 668 -20.65 -26.59 62.13
N GLU A 669 -20.96 -27.86 62.39
CA GLU A 669 -22.16 -28.53 61.86
C GLU A 669 -22.94 -29.06 63.07
N ASP A 670 -23.97 -28.31 63.49
CA ASP A 670 -25.20 -28.80 64.11
C ASP A 670 -26.33 -27.77 63.89
#